data_AF-W8W0Z2-F1
#
_entry.id   AF-W8W0Z2-F1
#
_cell.length_a   1.000
_cell.length_b   1.000
_cell.length_c   1.000
_cell.angle_alpha   90.00
_cell.angle_beta   90.00
_cell.angle_gamma   90.00
#
_symmetry.space_group_name_H-M   'P 1'
#
loop_
_entity.id
_entity.type
_entity.pdbx_description
1 polymer ?
#
loop_
_entity_poly.entity_id
_entity_poly.type
_entity_poly.pdbx_seq_one_letter_code
_entity_poly.pdbx_strand_id
1 'polypeptide(L)'
;MKSFAATLAGVVLSKKKNWEPKTQVFIPDWHNGEYGDMIVQKWQVEPFTKRGYLKEKMNIDMSTSEKSPGSRGLVTWARLWKNYNGETAQGKYIVPYAIQNTVPSEHWQQIHDELDDFTLAMGCVEFVYDPEFSYDVGVHITGENSGGDGCWSYVGVCSGCTNGEPNIQSGWQALRLPNWCVTSGGIHHEFLHAIGYMHEQDRPDYLDWIEDRSDAGSIDPSVWIDTGHPFEPASNVMYSGFTLKNGRSYSPHPLLTTTDAEQGYELYCDAKRDTHPMEPKSMCLHGDHVDVIRPVFQHKFCDGFRDCLNGEDEDGRLAHCGSPDLTELGCCAVLNMGFGGATCTADGLVNGKDRYLCENGWGAELRWTTNYGWYHSVDVGGSSYYSHSNPAHDSTCIGDFGELSSDYAWTGYDLELTCKAGEGSTVTPMPCANHDCAEEYFCENSDDGESFECICRDGNICGTTAEPPTEPPTEPPTEPPTEPPTEPPTEPPTEPPTEPPTTTLPDTTQTTPWSTTTSAPLTCICDPACSDGFTCVEGTCIDINECNEGSHNCHNFEICVNTNGNFRCEPNEEILNGDCVEGGFRAQWKGRKNTKYVYKGDDSVVLASKFKVKNSPVNPRTDKYQGFITWTKDVCGADFLKKMRSGEVGVSLVDTEDIYDLNFVYFKNDGRYTMGGFSFELTAVVDKDLPWTFKNGVATKNMGSDDVQIVLTGIDKVNFLNAKGMDWCLLTAANAIMPAGEYPDFMTMCVIEGKKFWQAPAAPNA
;
A
#
# COMPACT_ATOMS: atom_id res chain seq x y z
N MET A 1 -38.54 63.45 -19.34
CA MET A 1 -37.95 64.23 -18.21
C MET A 1 -36.96 63.31 -17.52
N LYS A 2 -35.67 63.48 -17.80
CA LYS A 2 -34.64 63.90 -16.81
C LYS A 2 -34.44 62.92 -15.64
N SER A 3 -33.33 62.16 -15.75
CA SER A 3 -32.14 62.26 -14.86
C SER A 3 -32.11 61.60 -13.46
N PHE A 4 -31.04 60.80 -13.26
CA PHE A 4 -30.24 60.47 -12.04
C PHE A 4 -30.69 59.25 -11.20
N ALA A 5 -29.94 58.13 -11.18
CA ALA A 5 -28.73 57.80 -10.36
C ALA A 5 -29.14 56.95 -9.12
N ALA A 6 -28.44 55.96 -8.57
CA ALA A 6 -27.28 55.13 -8.86
C ALA A 6 -27.23 54.02 -7.75
N THR A 7 -26.63 52.86 -8.05
CA THR A 7 -25.89 51.95 -7.14
C THR A 7 -26.57 51.22 -5.96
N LEU A 8 -26.14 49.96 -5.78
CA LEU A 8 -26.33 49.01 -4.66
C LEU A 8 -27.68 48.27 -4.56
N ALA A 9 -27.68 47.05 -5.12
CA ALA A 9 -28.10 45.82 -4.43
C ALA A 9 -28.03 44.64 -5.44
N GLY A 10 -26.81 44.20 -5.75
CA GLY A 10 -26.57 42.80 -6.09
C GLY A 10 -26.34 42.04 -4.78
N VAL A 11 -26.51 40.72 -4.83
CA VAL A 11 -26.39 39.73 -3.75
C VAL A 11 -27.73 39.33 -3.10
N VAL A 12 -27.91 38.01 -3.05
CA VAL A 12 -29.00 37.20 -2.48
C VAL A 12 -30.24 37.05 -3.37
N LEU A 13 -30.24 36.01 -4.22
CA LEU A 13 -31.27 34.94 -4.30
C LEU A 13 -31.06 34.14 -5.59
N SER A 14 -30.14 33.18 -5.60
CA SER A 14 -30.26 32.01 -6.49
C SER A 14 -30.64 30.81 -5.61
N LYS A 15 -31.71 30.13 -6.02
CA LYS A 15 -32.35 29.05 -5.27
C LYS A 15 -31.44 27.83 -5.29
N LYS A 16 -31.20 27.23 -4.11
CA LYS A 16 -30.70 25.85 -3.96
C LYS A 16 -31.52 24.94 -4.89
N LYS A 17 -30.88 24.41 -5.92
CA LYS A 17 -31.44 23.39 -6.81
C LYS A 17 -31.03 22.05 -6.20
N ASN A 18 -32.01 21.27 -5.76
CA ASN A 18 -31.74 19.93 -5.25
C ASN A 18 -31.12 19.08 -6.37
N TRP A 19 -29.99 18.46 -6.05
CA TRP A 19 -29.32 17.46 -6.88
C TRP A 19 -30.17 16.18 -6.89
N GLU A 20 -30.46 15.66 -8.08
CA GLU A 20 -31.03 14.33 -8.28
C GLU A 20 -29.92 13.42 -8.84
N PRO A 21 -29.76 12.20 -8.31
CA PRO A 21 -28.67 11.30 -8.72
C PRO A 21 -28.85 10.86 -10.18
N LYS A 22 -27.80 11.02 -10.99
CA LYS A 22 -27.74 10.46 -12.34
C LYS A 22 -27.56 8.93 -12.22
N THR A 23 -28.38 8.18 -12.96
CA THR A 23 -28.25 6.72 -13.09
C THR A 23 -26.89 6.33 -13.64
N GLN A 24 -26.27 5.32 -13.01
CA GLN A 24 -25.04 4.63 -13.40
C GLN A 24 -24.90 4.50 -14.92
N VAL A 25 -23.83 5.06 -15.47
CA VAL A 25 -23.37 4.74 -16.83
C VAL A 25 -22.66 3.39 -16.74
N PHE A 26 -23.16 2.40 -17.47
CA PHE A 26 -22.55 1.07 -17.55
C PHE A 26 -21.23 1.18 -18.31
N ILE A 27 -20.12 1.08 -17.58
CA ILE A 27 -18.78 0.97 -18.15
C ILE A 27 -18.63 -0.50 -18.60
N PRO A 28 -18.29 -0.79 -19.87
CA PRO A 28 -18.05 -2.17 -20.32
C PRO A 28 -16.98 -2.83 -19.44
N ASP A 29 -17.10 -4.11 -19.12
CA ASP A 29 -16.05 -4.83 -18.38
C ASP A 29 -14.83 -5.04 -19.31
N TRP A 30 -13.75 -4.28 -19.07
CA TRP A 30 -12.53 -4.23 -19.90
C TRP A 30 -11.54 -5.35 -19.56
N HIS A 31 -11.75 -6.05 -18.45
CA HIS A 31 -10.78 -6.96 -17.85
C HIS A 31 -11.09 -8.42 -18.20
N ASN A 32 -12.03 -8.69 -19.11
CA ASN A 32 -12.41 -10.05 -19.51
C ASN A 32 -12.91 -10.89 -18.29
N GLY A 33 -13.59 -10.23 -17.36
CA GLY A 33 -14.03 -10.75 -16.07
C GLY A 33 -13.41 -9.99 -14.89
N GLU A 34 -13.89 -10.23 -13.67
CA GLU A 34 -13.55 -9.44 -12.47
C GLU A 34 -12.07 -9.40 -12.06
N TYR A 35 -11.22 -10.30 -12.60
CA TYR A 35 -9.77 -10.34 -12.32
C TYR A 35 -8.96 -10.71 -13.57
N GLY A 36 -9.49 -10.51 -14.78
CA GLY A 36 -8.85 -11.09 -15.96
C GLY A 36 -7.59 -10.34 -16.41
N ASP A 37 -7.34 -9.15 -15.87
CA ASP A 37 -6.10 -8.37 -15.95
C ASP A 37 -4.99 -8.84 -14.98
N MET A 38 -5.33 -9.63 -13.95
CA MET A 38 -4.38 -10.15 -12.97
C MET A 38 -4.08 -11.63 -13.20
N ILE A 39 -2.87 -11.91 -13.67
CA ILE A 39 -2.37 -13.28 -13.76
C ILE A 39 -1.70 -13.70 -12.45
N VAL A 40 -2.26 -14.72 -11.81
CA VAL A 40 -1.75 -15.23 -10.53
C VAL A 40 -1.00 -16.56 -10.71
N GLN A 41 0.11 -16.71 -9.99
CA GLN A 41 0.84 -17.97 -9.88
C GLN A 41 0.07 -18.95 -8.99
N LYS A 42 0.27 -20.26 -9.18
CA LYS A 42 -0.43 -21.27 -8.37
C LYS A 42 -0.18 -21.14 -6.87
N TRP A 43 1.01 -20.74 -6.46
CA TRP A 43 1.31 -20.50 -5.04
C TRP A 43 0.61 -19.26 -4.45
N GLN A 44 0.20 -18.31 -5.30
CA GLN A 44 -0.50 -17.09 -4.88
C GLN A 44 -1.99 -17.34 -4.60
N VAL A 45 -2.56 -18.43 -5.11
CA VAL A 45 -4.01 -18.71 -4.98
C VAL A 45 -4.49 -18.72 -3.52
N GLU A 46 -3.76 -19.36 -2.61
CA GLU A 46 -4.13 -19.38 -1.19
C GLU A 46 -4.03 -17.97 -0.54
N PRO A 47 -2.89 -17.24 -0.65
CA PRO A 47 -2.81 -15.85 -0.19
C PRO A 47 -3.94 -14.95 -0.72
N PHE A 48 -4.30 -15.06 -2.00
CA PHE A 48 -5.37 -14.23 -2.58
C PHE A 48 -6.74 -14.66 -2.06
N THR A 49 -7.00 -15.97 -1.91
CA THR A 49 -8.27 -16.46 -1.35
C THR A 49 -8.48 -15.95 0.07
N LYS A 50 -7.41 -15.89 0.88
CA LYS A 50 -7.46 -15.29 2.22
C LYS A 50 -7.77 -13.78 2.19
N ARG A 51 -7.55 -13.10 1.07
CA ARG A 51 -7.86 -11.67 0.87
C ARG A 51 -9.24 -11.44 0.25
N GLY A 52 -10.12 -12.46 0.26
CA GLY A 52 -11.47 -12.33 -0.26
C GLY A 52 -11.61 -12.57 -1.77
N TYR A 53 -10.52 -12.87 -2.48
CA TYR A 53 -10.61 -13.22 -3.89
C TYR A 53 -11.23 -14.60 -4.09
N LEU A 54 -12.16 -14.72 -5.03
CA LEU A 54 -12.76 -15.99 -5.38
C LEU A 54 -11.87 -16.78 -6.34
N LYS A 55 -11.42 -17.96 -5.90
CA LYS A 55 -10.52 -18.84 -6.67
C LYS A 55 -11.05 -19.17 -8.07
N GLU A 56 -12.36 -19.34 -8.22
CA GLU A 56 -13.02 -19.64 -9.49
C GLU A 56 -13.04 -18.48 -10.49
N LYS A 57 -12.76 -17.25 -10.03
CA LYS A 57 -12.68 -16.04 -10.86
C LYS A 57 -11.24 -15.64 -11.18
N MET A 58 -10.25 -16.17 -10.46
CA MET A 58 -8.83 -15.85 -10.68
C MET A 58 -8.31 -16.37 -12.03
N ASN A 59 -7.46 -15.57 -12.69
CA ASN A 59 -6.72 -16.02 -13.88
C ASN A 59 -5.40 -16.69 -13.47
N ILE A 60 -5.44 -18.01 -13.24
CA ILE A 60 -4.29 -18.77 -12.72
C ILE A 60 -3.42 -19.29 -13.86
N ASP A 61 -2.15 -18.89 -13.91
CA ASP A 61 -1.18 -19.53 -14.80
C ASP A 61 -0.82 -20.92 -14.25
N MET A 62 -1.49 -21.94 -14.79
CA MET A 62 -1.34 -23.34 -14.40
C MET A 62 0.06 -23.91 -14.69
N SER A 63 0.89 -23.23 -15.49
CA SER A 63 2.27 -23.64 -15.79
C SER A 63 3.24 -23.36 -14.64
N THR A 64 2.87 -22.48 -13.70
CA THR A 64 3.73 -22.02 -12.60
C THR A 64 3.91 -23.08 -11.49
N SER A 65 4.59 -22.78 -10.39
CA SER A 65 4.77 -23.70 -9.26
C SER A 65 3.66 -23.54 -8.22
N GLU A 66 3.17 -24.66 -7.65
CA GLU A 66 2.29 -24.64 -6.46
C GLU A 66 3.05 -24.25 -5.18
N LYS A 67 4.38 -24.43 -5.18
CA LYS A 67 5.24 -24.02 -4.07
C LYS A 67 5.62 -22.56 -4.24
N SER A 68 5.36 -21.77 -3.20
CA SER A 68 5.94 -20.42 -3.07
C SER A 68 7.46 -20.58 -3.03
N PRO A 69 8.21 -20.05 -3.99
CA PRO A 69 9.65 -20.20 -3.95
C PRO A 69 10.23 -19.16 -2.98
N GLY A 70 11.13 -19.60 -2.08
CA GLY A 70 11.49 -18.91 -0.85
C GLY A 70 11.86 -17.45 -1.06
N SER A 71 10.99 -16.53 -0.62
CA SER A 71 11.23 -15.09 -0.67
C SER A 71 11.16 -14.52 0.74
N ARG A 72 12.21 -13.77 1.08
CA ARG A 72 12.43 -13.08 2.34
C ARG A 72 11.64 -11.77 2.30
N GLY A 73 10.73 -11.54 3.25
CA GLY A 73 10.01 -10.26 3.42
C GLY A 73 8.54 -10.41 3.79
N LEU A 74 8.00 -9.41 4.50
CA LEU A 74 6.66 -9.31 5.09
C LEU A 74 5.48 -9.31 4.07
N VAL A 75 5.73 -9.59 2.79
CA VAL A 75 4.70 -9.59 1.74
C VAL A 75 4.46 -11.03 1.29
N THR A 76 3.30 -11.56 1.66
CA THR A 76 2.99 -13.00 1.54
C THR A 76 2.26 -13.36 0.24
N TRP A 77 1.83 -12.38 -0.56
CA TRP A 77 1.05 -12.61 -1.78
C TRP A 77 1.82 -12.35 -3.07
N ALA A 78 2.90 -11.56 -3.04
CA ALA A 78 3.64 -11.18 -4.24
C ALA A 78 5.16 -11.19 -3.97
N ARG A 79 5.92 -11.41 -5.04
CA ARG A 79 7.38 -11.28 -5.02
C ARG A 79 7.76 -9.88 -5.44
N LEU A 80 8.47 -9.17 -4.57
CA LEU A 80 8.84 -7.79 -4.82
C LEU A 80 10.17 -7.69 -5.55
N TRP A 81 10.23 -6.76 -6.52
CA TRP A 81 11.42 -6.46 -7.33
C TRP A 81 12.64 -6.04 -6.51
N LYS A 82 12.48 -5.51 -5.28
CA LYS A 82 13.60 -5.15 -4.38
C LYS A 82 14.51 -6.32 -3.99
N ASN A 83 14.04 -7.55 -4.19
CA ASN A 83 14.78 -8.78 -3.95
C ASN A 83 15.50 -9.32 -5.20
N TYR A 84 15.43 -8.60 -6.33
CA TYR A 84 15.94 -9.01 -7.64
C TYR A 84 16.79 -7.90 -8.26
N ASN A 85 17.63 -8.26 -9.23
CA ASN A 85 18.40 -7.36 -10.10
C ASN A 85 19.38 -6.38 -9.42
N GLY A 86 19.39 -6.28 -8.09
CA GLY A 86 20.23 -5.35 -7.35
C GLY A 86 19.66 -3.93 -7.38
N GLU A 87 20.56 -2.96 -7.42
CA GLU A 87 20.22 -1.53 -7.38
C GLU A 87 20.99 -0.77 -8.46
N THR A 88 20.44 0.37 -8.90
CA THR A 88 21.13 1.28 -9.82
C THR A 88 22.33 1.94 -9.14
N ALA A 89 23.15 2.66 -9.92
CA ALA A 89 24.30 3.39 -9.36
C ALA A 89 23.87 4.44 -8.30
N GLN A 90 22.62 4.89 -8.38
CA GLN A 90 21.98 5.82 -7.47
C GLN A 90 21.37 5.13 -6.24
N GLY A 91 21.27 3.80 -6.25
CA GLY A 91 20.70 3.02 -5.15
C GLY A 91 19.20 2.77 -5.25
N LYS A 92 18.60 2.91 -6.45
CA LYS A 92 17.19 2.56 -6.69
C LYS A 92 17.03 1.08 -7.03
N TYR A 93 15.94 0.45 -6.59
CA TYR A 93 15.59 -0.93 -6.96
C TYR A 93 15.21 -1.03 -8.44
N ILE A 94 15.71 -2.04 -9.13
CA ILE A 94 15.61 -2.14 -10.58
C ILE A 94 14.43 -3.01 -11.01
N VAL A 95 13.54 -2.44 -11.83
CA VAL A 95 12.51 -3.17 -12.58
C VAL A 95 12.82 -3.06 -14.07
N PRO A 96 13.53 -4.04 -14.66
CA PRO A 96 13.93 -3.94 -16.04
C PRO A 96 12.76 -4.32 -16.96
N TYR A 97 12.61 -3.58 -18.07
CA TYR A 97 11.59 -3.85 -19.07
C TYR A 97 12.12 -3.80 -20.50
N ALA A 98 11.47 -4.55 -21.39
CA ALA A 98 11.75 -4.58 -22.81
C ALA A 98 10.44 -4.60 -23.59
N ILE A 99 10.43 -4.01 -24.79
CA ILE A 99 9.23 -3.91 -25.63
C ILE A 99 9.39 -4.84 -26.83
N GLN A 100 8.42 -5.74 -27.02
CA GLN A 100 8.37 -6.60 -28.18
C GLN A 100 7.85 -5.82 -29.41
N ASN A 101 8.33 -6.17 -30.60
CA ASN A 101 7.86 -5.59 -31.87
C ASN A 101 6.38 -5.86 -32.21
N THR A 102 5.66 -6.58 -31.35
CA THR A 102 4.21 -6.76 -31.44
C THR A 102 3.45 -5.53 -30.96
N VAL A 103 4.06 -4.72 -30.09
CA VAL A 103 3.61 -3.36 -29.76
C VAL A 103 4.03 -2.43 -30.92
N PRO A 104 3.10 -1.69 -31.54
CA PRO A 104 3.44 -0.74 -32.59
C PRO A 104 4.40 0.34 -32.09
N SER A 105 5.38 0.69 -32.93
CA SER A 105 6.48 1.58 -32.55
C SER A 105 6.05 3.00 -32.18
N GLU A 106 4.89 3.45 -32.69
CA GLU A 106 4.28 4.74 -32.34
C GLU A 106 3.94 4.86 -30.85
N HIS A 107 3.76 3.74 -30.15
CA HIS A 107 3.42 3.72 -28.73
C HIS A 107 4.64 3.58 -27.81
N TRP A 108 5.82 3.28 -28.34
CA TRP A 108 6.99 2.99 -27.51
C TRP A 108 7.44 4.18 -26.68
N GLN A 109 7.39 5.38 -27.27
CA GLN A 109 7.76 6.61 -26.56
C GLN A 109 6.82 6.86 -25.38
N GLN A 110 5.51 6.67 -25.58
CA GLN A 110 4.53 6.80 -24.50
C GLN A 110 4.83 5.82 -23.36
N ILE A 111 5.12 4.54 -23.66
CA ILE A 111 5.49 3.57 -22.62
C ILE A 111 6.73 4.03 -21.84
N HIS A 112 7.75 4.58 -22.51
CA HIS A 112 8.93 5.11 -21.84
C HIS A 112 8.57 6.31 -20.93
N ASP A 113 7.82 7.28 -21.44
CA ASP A 113 7.47 8.50 -20.73
C ASP A 113 6.64 8.20 -19.46
N GLU A 114 5.67 7.29 -19.54
CA GLU A 114 4.85 6.89 -18.38
C GLU A 114 5.65 6.11 -17.33
N LEU A 115 6.57 5.23 -17.75
CA LEU A 115 7.42 4.51 -16.79
C LEU A 115 8.49 5.41 -16.14
N ASP A 116 8.87 6.49 -16.81
CA ASP A 116 9.71 7.55 -16.24
C ASP A 116 8.91 8.36 -15.19
N ASP A 117 7.64 8.70 -15.44
CA ASP A 117 6.74 9.33 -14.44
C ASP A 117 6.56 8.42 -13.21
N PHE A 118 6.30 7.14 -13.45
CA PHE A 118 6.17 6.15 -12.37
C PHE A 118 7.47 6.05 -11.55
N THR A 119 8.63 6.02 -12.22
CA THR A 119 9.95 6.03 -11.55
C THR A 119 10.17 7.29 -10.70
N LEU A 120 9.68 8.43 -11.17
CA LEU A 120 9.76 9.69 -10.44
C LEU A 120 8.88 9.65 -9.18
N ALA A 121 7.60 9.26 -9.33
CA ALA A 121 6.64 9.18 -8.24
C ALA A 121 7.04 8.19 -7.13
N MET A 122 7.61 7.04 -7.49
CA MET A 122 7.99 5.98 -6.55
C MET A 122 9.29 6.27 -5.78
N GLY A 123 10.12 7.22 -6.21
CA GLY A 123 11.35 7.63 -5.54
C GLY A 123 12.50 6.59 -5.52
N CYS A 124 12.27 5.41 -4.94
CA CYS A 124 13.30 4.36 -4.74
C CYS A 124 13.23 3.19 -5.73
N VAL A 125 12.26 3.16 -6.64
CA VAL A 125 12.13 2.16 -7.70
C VAL A 125 12.42 2.82 -9.05
N GLU A 126 13.11 2.10 -9.94
CA GLU A 126 13.48 2.59 -11.27
C GLU A 126 13.14 1.55 -12.34
N PHE A 127 12.30 1.96 -13.29
CA PHE A 127 11.99 1.16 -14.48
C PHE A 127 13.09 1.36 -15.52
N VAL A 128 13.83 0.29 -15.82
CA VAL A 128 15.02 0.38 -16.68
C VAL A 128 14.76 -0.29 -18.03
N TYR A 129 14.82 0.48 -19.11
CA TYR A 129 14.70 -0.08 -20.46
C TYR A 129 15.95 -0.92 -20.82
N ASP A 130 15.75 -2.22 -21.06
CA ASP A 130 16.80 -3.20 -21.31
C ASP A 130 16.46 -4.10 -22.52
N PRO A 131 16.53 -3.56 -23.75
CA PRO A 131 16.20 -4.32 -24.96
C PRO A 131 17.18 -5.46 -25.27
N GLU A 132 18.34 -5.48 -24.62
CA GLU A 132 19.38 -6.51 -24.78
C GLU A 132 19.27 -7.63 -23.72
N PHE A 133 18.30 -7.54 -22.81
CA PHE A 133 18.03 -8.53 -21.77
C PHE A 133 19.28 -8.85 -20.92
N SER A 134 19.94 -7.80 -20.43
CA SER A 134 21.10 -7.88 -19.54
C SER A 134 20.77 -8.34 -18.12
N TYR A 135 19.50 -8.28 -17.70
CA TYR A 135 19.03 -8.79 -16.39
C TYR A 135 18.45 -10.21 -16.44
N ASP A 136 18.56 -10.94 -15.33
CA ASP A 136 18.09 -12.33 -15.20
C ASP A 136 16.55 -12.44 -15.20
N VAL A 137 15.87 -11.43 -14.64
CA VAL A 137 14.40 -11.33 -14.59
C VAL A 137 13.97 -9.91 -14.93
N GLY A 138 12.87 -9.77 -15.66
CA GLY A 138 12.33 -8.48 -16.10
C GLY A 138 10.94 -8.63 -16.72
N VAL A 139 10.38 -7.51 -17.16
CA VAL A 139 9.06 -7.43 -17.80
C VAL A 139 9.22 -7.32 -19.32
N HIS A 140 8.70 -8.27 -20.08
CA HIS A 140 8.71 -8.23 -21.53
C HIS A 140 7.31 -7.92 -22.05
N ILE A 141 7.13 -6.68 -22.53
CA ILE A 141 5.85 -6.13 -22.93
C ILE A 141 5.48 -6.67 -24.31
N THR A 142 4.31 -7.28 -24.43
CA THR A 142 3.72 -7.73 -25.70
C THR A 142 2.49 -6.90 -26.04
N GLY A 143 2.16 -6.80 -27.33
CA GLY A 143 0.97 -6.10 -27.78
C GLY A 143 0.29 -6.82 -28.93
N GLU A 144 -0.85 -6.28 -29.34
CA GLU A 144 -1.52 -6.70 -30.57
C GLU A 144 -2.46 -5.62 -31.10
N ASN A 145 -2.70 -5.69 -32.43
CA ASN A 145 -3.66 -4.83 -33.11
C ASN A 145 -5.11 -5.34 -33.00
N SER A 146 -5.32 -6.61 -32.64
CA SER A 146 -6.66 -7.15 -32.37
C SER A 146 -7.11 -6.71 -30.98
N GLY A 147 -8.37 -6.31 -30.82
CA GLY A 147 -8.95 -6.09 -29.48
C GLY A 147 -9.23 -7.41 -28.74
N GLY A 148 -8.24 -8.30 -28.64
CA GLY A 148 -8.32 -9.65 -28.05
C GLY A 148 -8.43 -9.67 -26.52
N ASP A 149 -7.89 -10.70 -25.87
CA ASP A 149 -8.23 -11.17 -24.50
C ASP A 149 -7.87 -10.24 -23.30
N GLY A 150 -7.91 -8.91 -23.47
CA GLY A 150 -7.61 -7.93 -22.42
C GLY A 150 -6.13 -7.57 -22.30
N CYS A 151 -5.86 -6.44 -21.63
CA CYS A 151 -4.57 -6.18 -21.01
C CYS A 151 -4.47 -6.97 -19.70
N TRP A 152 -3.25 -7.36 -19.35
CA TRP A 152 -2.97 -8.05 -18.10
C TRP A 152 -1.49 -8.06 -17.74
N SER A 153 -1.23 -8.32 -16.46
CA SER A 153 0.10 -8.45 -15.88
C SER A 153 0.12 -9.52 -14.79
N TYR A 154 1.31 -10.04 -14.49
CA TYR A 154 1.49 -10.88 -13.31
C TYR A 154 1.54 -10.01 -12.05
N VAL A 155 0.97 -10.51 -10.96
CA VAL A 155 1.10 -9.82 -9.67
C VAL A 155 2.47 -10.08 -9.04
N GLY A 156 3.37 -9.11 -9.14
CA GLY A 156 4.77 -9.21 -8.71
C GLY A 156 5.67 -10.01 -9.67
N VAL A 157 6.86 -10.38 -9.19
CA VAL A 157 7.87 -11.08 -9.99
C VAL A 157 7.46 -12.54 -10.29
N CYS A 158 7.40 -12.87 -11.58
CA CYS A 158 7.17 -14.21 -12.10
C CYS A 158 8.26 -14.63 -13.10
N SER A 159 9.40 -15.09 -12.60
CA SER A 159 10.56 -15.48 -13.42
C SER A 159 10.19 -16.52 -14.50
N GLY A 160 10.24 -16.11 -15.76
CA GLY A 160 10.01 -16.97 -16.93
C GLY A 160 8.56 -17.30 -17.22
N CYS A 161 7.60 -16.59 -16.62
CA CYS A 161 6.18 -16.85 -16.80
C CYS A 161 5.64 -16.10 -18.03
N THR A 162 4.99 -16.82 -18.94
CA THR A 162 4.61 -16.24 -20.24
C THR A 162 3.10 -16.16 -20.44
N ASN A 163 2.30 -16.91 -19.68
CA ASN A 163 0.86 -17.05 -19.90
C ASN A 163 0.49 -17.44 -21.35
N GLY A 164 1.38 -18.18 -22.02
CA GLY A 164 1.19 -18.55 -23.43
C GLY A 164 1.62 -17.49 -24.45
N GLU A 165 2.09 -16.32 -24.02
CA GLU A 165 2.63 -15.30 -24.93
C GLU A 165 3.88 -15.83 -25.66
N PRO A 166 3.94 -15.66 -26.99
CA PRO A 166 5.05 -16.16 -27.79
C PRO A 166 6.27 -15.25 -27.73
N ASN A 167 7.46 -15.84 -27.84
CA ASN A 167 8.75 -15.15 -27.91
C ASN A 167 9.06 -14.25 -26.70
N ILE A 168 8.62 -14.65 -25.51
CA ILE A 168 9.07 -14.04 -24.26
C ILE A 168 10.52 -14.46 -23.97
N GLN A 169 11.34 -13.52 -23.51
CA GLN A 169 12.73 -13.80 -23.15
C GLN A 169 12.77 -14.79 -21.98
N SER A 170 13.71 -15.74 -22.05
CA SER A 170 13.91 -16.71 -20.97
C SER A 170 14.23 -16.00 -19.65
N GLY A 171 13.51 -16.33 -18.58
CA GLY A 171 13.66 -15.71 -17.25
C GLY A 171 12.78 -14.48 -17.03
N TRP A 172 12.23 -13.90 -18.08
CA TRP A 172 11.39 -12.70 -18.01
C TRP A 172 9.90 -13.06 -17.97
N GLN A 173 9.09 -12.16 -17.41
CA GLN A 173 7.64 -12.29 -17.36
C GLN A 173 6.98 -11.53 -18.51
N ALA A 174 5.89 -12.08 -19.06
CA ALA A 174 5.05 -11.35 -20.00
C ALA A 174 4.21 -10.29 -19.28
N LEU A 175 3.99 -9.17 -19.94
CA LEU A 175 2.95 -8.18 -19.63
C LEU A 175 2.30 -7.79 -20.95
N ARG A 176 0.98 -7.86 -21.05
CA ARG A 176 0.27 -7.66 -22.31
C ARG A 176 -0.43 -6.31 -22.35
N LEU A 177 -0.04 -5.48 -23.32
CA LEU A 177 -0.61 -4.17 -23.62
C LEU A 177 -1.05 -4.13 -25.11
N PRO A 178 -2.26 -4.59 -25.45
CA PRO A 178 -2.80 -4.39 -26.80
C PRO A 178 -2.98 -2.89 -27.08
N ASN A 179 -3.02 -2.48 -28.35
CA ASN A 179 -2.97 -1.05 -28.72
C ASN A 179 -3.99 -0.17 -28.00
N TRP A 180 -5.18 -0.71 -27.72
CA TRP A 180 -6.24 0.02 -27.03
C TRP A 180 -6.00 0.17 -25.53
N CYS A 181 -5.14 -0.65 -24.92
CA CYS A 181 -4.68 -0.53 -23.53
C CYS A 181 -3.41 0.33 -23.39
N VAL A 182 -2.75 0.71 -24.49
CA VAL A 182 -1.58 1.60 -24.44
C VAL A 182 -2.03 3.05 -24.25
N THR A 183 -2.65 3.30 -23.11
CA THR A 183 -3.01 4.60 -22.54
C THR A 183 -2.16 4.81 -21.30
N SER A 184 -1.97 6.05 -20.85
CA SER A 184 -1.23 6.36 -19.62
C SER A 184 -1.73 5.54 -18.43
N GLY A 185 -3.05 5.48 -18.25
CA GLY A 185 -3.68 4.71 -17.19
C GLY A 185 -3.53 3.20 -17.37
N GLY A 186 -3.65 2.69 -18.59
CA GLY A 186 -3.44 1.26 -18.85
C GLY A 186 -2.00 0.81 -18.62
N ILE A 187 -1.01 1.65 -18.96
CA ILE A 187 0.40 1.37 -18.69
C ILE A 187 0.63 1.33 -17.17
N HIS A 188 0.20 2.37 -16.43
CA HIS A 188 0.35 2.41 -14.97
C HIS A 188 -0.36 1.25 -14.28
N HIS A 189 -1.58 0.90 -14.68
CA HIS A 189 -2.39 -0.17 -14.10
C HIS A 189 -1.67 -1.52 -14.16
N GLU A 190 -1.20 -1.90 -15.36
CA GLU A 190 -0.53 -3.19 -15.55
C GLU A 190 0.84 -3.24 -14.86
N PHE A 191 1.51 -2.09 -14.74
CA PHE A 191 2.77 -1.99 -14.02
C PHE A 191 2.59 -1.97 -12.50
N LEU A 192 1.48 -1.44 -11.98
CA LEU A 192 1.08 -1.56 -10.56
C LEU A 192 0.92 -3.04 -10.20
N HIS A 193 0.22 -3.83 -11.03
CA HIS A 193 0.17 -5.28 -10.87
C HIS A 193 1.57 -5.90 -10.94
N ALA A 194 2.40 -5.52 -11.92
CA ALA A 194 3.76 -6.03 -12.05
C ALA A 194 4.61 -5.81 -10.79
N ILE A 195 4.40 -4.73 -10.03
CA ILE A 195 5.09 -4.47 -8.77
C ILE A 195 4.38 -5.02 -7.52
N GLY A 196 3.21 -5.66 -7.69
CA GLY A 196 2.55 -6.46 -6.65
C GLY A 196 1.21 -5.92 -6.15
N TYR A 197 0.63 -4.94 -6.83
CA TYR A 197 -0.68 -4.39 -6.45
C TYR A 197 -1.80 -5.36 -6.74
N MET A 198 -2.78 -5.29 -5.86
CA MET A 198 -4.11 -5.87 -5.98
C MET A 198 -5.09 -4.73 -6.29
N HIS A 199 -6.30 -5.06 -6.73
CA HIS A 199 -7.30 -4.04 -7.00
C HIS A 199 -7.83 -3.38 -5.72
N GLU A 200 -8.14 -2.08 -5.82
CA GLU A 200 -8.54 -1.25 -4.67
C GLU A 200 -9.89 -1.72 -4.07
N GLN A 201 -10.84 -2.18 -4.90
CA GLN A 201 -12.14 -2.70 -4.43
C GLN A 201 -12.05 -3.97 -3.58
N ASP A 202 -10.91 -4.66 -3.59
CA ASP A 202 -10.70 -5.91 -2.87
C ASP A 202 -9.97 -5.70 -1.53
N ARG A 203 -9.75 -4.45 -1.14
CA ARG A 203 -9.26 -4.13 0.21
C ARG A 203 -10.21 -4.66 1.29
N PRO A 204 -9.73 -5.14 2.43
CA PRO A 204 -10.58 -5.66 3.50
C PRO A 204 -11.56 -4.64 4.08
N ASP A 205 -11.21 -3.36 4.05
CA ASP A 205 -12.05 -2.26 4.51
C ASP A 205 -13.03 -1.77 3.43
N TYR A 206 -13.12 -2.43 2.25
CA TYR A 206 -14.03 -2.01 1.17
C TYR A 206 -15.46 -1.84 1.67
N LEU A 207 -15.88 -2.67 2.63
CA LEU A 207 -17.22 -2.63 3.20
C LEU A 207 -17.51 -1.34 3.94
N ASP A 208 -16.56 -0.48 4.24
CA ASP A 208 -16.79 0.84 4.80
C ASP A 208 -17.13 1.88 3.72
N TRP A 209 -16.77 1.61 2.46
CA TRP A 209 -16.76 2.59 1.38
C TRP A 209 -17.72 2.27 0.22
N ILE A 210 -17.78 1.00 -0.20
CA ILE A 210 -18.66 0.52 -1.28
C ILE A 210 -19.80 -0.36 -0.73
N GLU A 211 -20.88 -0.45 -1.49
CA GLU A 211 -21.99 -1.37 -1.18
C GLU A 211 -21.51 -2.82 -1.22
N ASP A 212 -22.10 -3.65 -0.35
CA ASP A 212 -21.69 -5.06 -0.20
C ASP A 212 -21.84 -5.83 -1.51
N ARG A 213 -20.79 -6.57 -1.84
CA ARG A 213 -20.68 -7.37 -3.06
C ARG A 213 -21.16 -8.77 -2.75
N SER A 214 -22.24 -9.21 -3.43
CA SER A 214 -22.79 -10.57 -3.25
C SER A 214 -21.80 -11.69 -3.62
N ASP A 215 -20.67 -11.32 -4.21
CA ASP A 215 -19.70 -12.16 -4.85
C ASP A 215 -18.26 -11.88 -4.42
N ALA A 216 -18.08 -11.20 -3.27
CA ALA A 216 -16.81 -11.14 -2.56
C ALA A 216 -16.65 -12.37 -1.63
N GLY A 217 -15.44 -12.91 -1.55
CA GLY A 217 -15.08 -13.95 -0.59
C GLY A 217 -14.88 -13.40 0.82
N SER A 218 -14.77 -14.29 1.80
CA SER A 218 -14.40 -13.89 3.17
C SER A 218 -12.94 -13.42 3.22
N ILE A 219 -12.71 -12.28 3.85
CA ILE A 219 -11.37 -11.71 4.01
C ILE A 219 -10.85 -12.05 5.41
N ASP A 220 -9.61 -12.52 5.46
CA ASP A 220 -8.82 -12.69 6.67
C ASP A 220 -8.04 -11.37 6.92
N PRO A 221 -8.38 -10.60 7.96
CA PRO A 221 -7.70 -9.33 8.23
C PRO A 221 -6.20 -9.49 8.49
N SER A 222 -5.74 -10.66 8.93
CA SER A 222 -4.33 -10.91 9.26
C SER A 222 -3.39 -10.94 8.05
N VAL A 223 -3.95 -11.06 6.83
CA VAL A 223 -3.18 -11.05 5.60
C VAL A 223 -3.18 -9.68 4.90
N TRP A 224 -3.89 -8.69 5.44
CA TRP A 224 -3.82 -7.32 4.94
C TRP A 224 -2.54 -6.63 5.40
N ILE A 225 -1.91 -5.90 4.49
CA ILE A 225 -0.93 -4.87 4.86
C ILE A 225 -1.68 -3.55 4.77
N ASP A 226 -1.99 -3.00 5.94
CA ASP A 226 -2.46 -1.63 6.04
C ASP A 226 -1.28 -0.70 5.75
N THR A 227 -1.36 -0.01 4.63
CA THR A 227 -0.38 1.00 4.21
C THR A 227 -0.64 2.35 4.89
N GLY A 228 -1.69 2.48 5.70
CA GLY A 228 -2.08 3.70 6.40
C GLY A 228 -2.90 4.66 5.54
N HIS A 229 -3.32 4.25 4.33
CA HIS A 229 -4.02 5.11 3.37
C HIS A 229 -5.52 4.76 3.26
N PRO A 230 -6.43 5.76 3.29
CA PRO A 230 -7.87 5.52 3.09
C PRO A 230 -8.18 4.99 1.68
N PHE A 231 -9.25 4.21 1.55
CA PHE A 231 -9.77 3.70 0.27
C PHE A 231 -9.90 4.80 -0.78
N GLU A 232 -9.29 4.64 -1.95
CA GLU A 232 -9.27 5.66 -3.01
C GLU A 232 -10.13 5.24 -4.22
N PRO A 233 -11.35 5.78 -4.38
CA PRO A 233 -12.18 5.46 -5.56
C PRO A 233 -11.53 5.83 -6.89
N ALA A 234 -10.60 6.79 -6.89
CA ALA A 234 -9.85 7.22 -8.05
C ALA A 234 -8.56 6.42 -8.30
N SER A 235 -8.20 5.46 -7.44
CA SER A 235 -6.99 4.63 -7.63
C SER A 235 -6.98 4.06 -9.05
N ASN A 236 -5.80 4.02 -9.66
CA ASN A 236 -5.62 3.51 -11.00
C ASN A 236 -5.90 1.98 -11.08
N VAL A 237 -5.85 1.28 -9.95
CA VAL A 237 -6.26 -0.14 -9.81
C VAL A 237 -7.67 -0.32 -9.24
N MET A 238 -8.48 0.74 -9.14
CA MET A 238 -9.89 0.64 -8.81
C MET A 238 -10.70 0.22 -10.05
N TYR A 239 -11.54 -0.80 -9.91
CA TYR A 239 -12.48 -1.17 -10.96
C TYR A 239 -13.69 -0.24 -11.00
N SER A 240 -14.19 -0.04 -12.22
CA SER A 240 -15.47 0.63 -12.43
C SER A 240 -16.66 -0.27 -12.09
N GLY A 241 -17.80 0.33 -11.73
CA GLY A 241 -19.08 -0.37 -11.64
C GLY A 241 -19.54 -0.71 -10.22
N PHE A 242 -18.74 -0.38 -9.20
CA PHE A 242 -19.18 -0.45 -7.81
C PHE A 242 -19.99 0.80 -7.42
N THR A 243 -20.83 0.64 -6.40
CA THR A 243 -21.62 1.75 -5.86
C THR A 243 -20.98 2.20 -4.55
N LEU A 244 -20.58 3.46 -4.44
CA LEU A 244 -20.15 4.03 -3.17
C LEU A 244 -21.34 4.12 -2.20
N LYS A 245 -21.12 3.87 -0.91
CA LYS A 245 -22.18 3.93 0.11
C LYS A 245 -22.85 5.30 0.25
N ASN A 246 -22.12 6.37 -0.08
CA ASN A 246 -22.66 7.72 -0.08
C ASN A 246 -23.51 8.03 -1.34
N GLY A 247 -23.62 7.09 -2.28
CA GLY A 247 -24.37 7.21 -3.53
C GLY A 247 -23.71 8.10 -4.59
N ARG A 248 -22.48 8.57 -4.37
CA ARG A 248 -21.72 9.31 -5.38
C ARG A 248 -21.15 8.35 -6.43
N SER A 249 -21.02 8.84 -7.65
CA SER A 249 -20.28 8.13 -8.71
C SER A 249 -18.81 8.50 -8.65
N TYR A 250 -17.96 7.60 -9.13
CA TYR A 250 -16.52 7.79 -9.29
C TYR A 250 -16.05 7.21 -10.63
N SER A 251 -14.84 7.57 -11.01
CA SER A 251 -14.10 6.97 -12.13
C SER A 251 -12.66 6.75 -11.70
N PRO A 252 -12.02 5.64 -12.11
CA PRO A 252 -10.58 5.45 -11.91
C PRO A 252 -9.80 6.56 -12.61
N HIS A 253 -8.71 7.02 -12.00
CA HIS A 253 -7.89 8.11 -12.53
C HIS A 253 -7.07 7.62 -13.75
N PRO A 254 -6.93 8.44 -14.81
CA PRO A 254 -6.19 8.07 -16.01
C PRO A 254 -4.67 8.05 -15.82
N LEU A 255 -4.15 8.49 -14.67
CA LEU A 255 -2.73 8.43 -14.31
C LEU A 255 -2.54 7.75 -12.96
N LEU A 256 -1.30 7.37 -12.64
CA LEU A 256 -0.89 6.96 -11.32
C LEU A 256 -1.23 8.06 -10.30
N THR A 257 -2.09 7.76 -9.32
CA THR A 257 -2.44 8.72 -8.27
C THR A 257 -1.30 8.86 -7.27
N THR A 258 -1.31 9.95 -6.51
CA THR A 258 -0.32 10.14 -5.43
C THR A 258 -0.49 9.09 -4.33
N THR A 259 -1.73 8.75 -3.99
CA THR A 259 -2.01 7.68 -3.01
C THR A 259 -1.56 6.32 -3.52
N ASP A 260 -1.77 5.99 -4.81
CA ASP A 260 -1.18 4.77 -5.39
C ASP A 260 0.34 4.76 -5.19
N ALA A 261 1.05 5.82 -5.57
CA ALA A 261 2.50 5.89 -5.40
C ALA A 261 2.96 5.75 -3.92
N GLU A 262 2.24 6.36 -2.98
CA GLU A 262 2.56 6.25 -1.54
C GLU A 262 2.43 4.82 -1.02
N GLN A 263 1.37 4.09 -1.40
CA GLN A 263 1.19 2.69 -1.02
C GLN A 263 2.35 1.81 -1.52
N GLY A 264 2.85 2.10 -2.72
CA GLY A 264 3.96 1.38 -3.34
C GLY A 264 5.28 1.74 -2.70
N TYR A 265 5.41 3.00 -2.29
CA TYR A 265 6.53 3.47 -1.50
C TYR A 265 6.62 2.75 -0.15
N GLU A 266 5.51 2.52 0.55
CA GLU A 266 5.51 1.70 1.78
C GLU A 266 5.95 0.26 1.49
N LEU A 267 5.49 -0.30 0.37
CA LEU A 267 5.82 -1.67 -0.04
C LEU A 267 7.32 -1.85 -0.37
N TYR A 268 7.95 -0.85 -0.97
CA TYR A 268 9.32 -0.93 -1.50
C TYR A 268 10.36 -0.17 -0.67
N CYS A 269 10.05 1.03 -0.20
CA CYS A 269 11.02 2.07 0.09
C CYS A 269 11.23 2.36 1.59
N ASP A 270 10.58 1.65 2.51
CA ASP A 270 10.76 1.83 3.97
C ASP A 270 12.25 1.91 4.39
N ALA A 271 13.07 0.96 3.91
CA ALA A 271 14.51 0.92 4.21
C ALA A 271 15.35 2.01 3.50
N LYS A 272 14.78 2.77 2.56
CA LYS A 272 15.45 3.79 1.75
C LYS A 272 14.87 5.19 1.93
N ARG A 273 13.92 5.37 2.86
CA ARG A 273 13.13 6.61 3.03
C ARG A 273 13.96 7.88 3.15
N ASP A 274 15.07 7.83 3.90
CA ASP A 274 15.97 8.98 4.10
C ASP A 274 16.83 9.32 2.87
N THR A 275 17.06 8.34 2.00
CA THR A 275 17.98 8.47 0.84
C THR A 275 17.26 8.71 -0.47
N HIS A 276 16.01 8.26 -0.57
CA HIS A 276 15.19 8.32 -1.77
C HIS A 276 13.78 8.79 -1.39
N PRO A 277 13.63 10.02 -0.87
CA PRO A 277 12.30 10.56 -0.55
C PRO A 277 11.45 10.62 -1.83
N MET A 278 10.14 10.53 -1.65
CA MET A 278 9.20 10.81 -2.74
C MET A 278 9.31 12.28 -3.18
N GLU A 279 8.80 12.58 -4.38
CA GLU A 279 8.68 13.96 -4.84
C GLU A 279 7.87 14.83 -3.86
N PRO A 280 8.09 16.16 -3.83
CA PRO A 280 7.32 17.07 -3.01
C PRO A 280 5.81 16.92 -3.26
N LYS A 281 5.06 16.89 -2.16
CA LYS A 281 3.60 16.75 -2.17
C LYS A 281 2.94 17.97 -1.53
N SER A 282 1.70 18.17 -1.90
CA SER A 282 0.75 19.10 -1.33
C SER A 282 -0.53 18.34 -0.98
N MET A 283 -1.50 19.02 -0.36
CA MET A 283 -2.83 18.45 -0.13
C MET A 283 -3.85 19.11 -1.04
N CYS A 284 -4.79 18.33 -1.57
CA CYS A 284 -5.98 18.87 -2.20
C CYS A 284 -6.76 19.74 -1.21
N LEU A 285 -7.47 20.76 -1.69
CA LEU A 285 -8.21 21.66 -0.80
C LEU A 285 -9.52 21.04 -0.30
N HIS A 286 -10.10 20.15 -1.10
CA HIS A 286 -11.37 19.48 -0.83
C HIS A 286 -11.21 17.97 -0.82
N GLY A 287 -12.17 17.31 -0.16
CA GLY A 287 -12.26 15.86 -0.14
C GLY A 287 -12.69 15.30 -1.50
N ASP A 288 -12.29 14.05 -1.75
CA ASP A 288 -12.61 13.29 -2.94
C ASP A 288 -14.06 12.73 -2.93
N HIS A 289 -14.31 11.70 -3.74
CA HIS A 289 -15.62 11.05 -3.83
C HIS A 289 -16.10 10.40 -2.52
N VAL A 290 -15.20 10.15 -1.56
CA VAL A 290 -15.50 9.64 -0.21
C VAL A 290 -15.17 10.65 0.89
N ASP A 291 -15.07 11.93 0.51
CA ASP A 291 -14.79 13.07 1.41
C ASP A 291 -13.41 12.99 2.10
N VAL A 292 -12.47 12.23 1.53
CA VAL A 292 -11.08 12.14 2.00
C VAL A 292 -10.22 13.17 1.28
N ILE A 293 -9.45 13.96 2.03
CA ILE A 293 -8.51 14.93 1.45
C ILE A 293 -7.27 14.17 0.97
N ARG A 294 -6.97 14.24 -0.32
CA ARG A 294 -5.87 13.49 -0.94
C ARG A 294 -4.57 14.30 -1.00
N PRO A 295 -3.41 13.66 -0.82
CA PRO A 295 -2.16 14.25 -1.23
C PRO A 295 -2.08 14.31 -2.75
N VAL A 296 -1.32 15.27 -3.28
CA VAL A 296 -1.06 15.46 -4.70
C VAL A 296 0.41 15.85 -4.91
N PHE A 297 1.08 15.24 -5.87
CA PHE A 297 2.47 15.59 -6.20
C PHE A 297 2.57 16.95 -6.87
N GLN A 298 3.53 17.77 -6.45
CA GLN A 298 3.73 19.09 -7.04
C GLN A 298 4.21 19.06 -8.49
N HIS A 299 4.82 17.96 -8.95
CA HIS A 299 5.23 17.81 -10.36
C HIS A 299 4.05 17.53 -11.29
N LYS A 300 2.90 17.12 -10.75
CA LYS A 300 1.66 16.90 -11.52
C LYS A 300 0.77 18.15 -11.56
N PHE A 301 1.10 19.19 -10.81
CA PHE A 301 0.43 20.47 -10.95
C PHE A 301 0.53 21.00 -12.38
N CYS A 302 -0.62 21.39 -12.94
CA CYS A 302 -0.71 21.99 -14.25
C CYS A 302 -0.25 21.05 -15.39
N ASP A 303 -0.33 19.74 -15.17
CA ASP A 303 -0.06 18.73 -16.20
C ASP A 303 -1.28 18.49 -17.12
N GLY A 304 -2.41 19.09 -16.76
CA GLY A 304 -3.68 19.00 -17.48
C GLY A 304 -4.46 17.73 -17.14
N PHE A 305 -4.17 17.06 -16.03
CA PHE A 305 -5.04 16.07 -15.41
C PHE A 305 -5.52 16.61 -14.07
N ARG A 306 -6.66 16.09 -13.57
CA ARG A 306 -7.20 16.54 -12.28
C ARG A 306 -6.87 15.50 -11.24
N ASP A 307 -5.71 15.62 -10.62
CA ASP A 307 -5.34 14.78 -9.50
C ASP A 307 -6.17 15.12 -8.26
N CYS A 308 -6.60 16.38 -8.14
CA CYS A 308 -7.62 16.77 -7.17
C CYS A 308 -9.01 16.75 -7.80
N LEU A 309 -10.01 16.22 -7.08
CA LEU A 309 -11.36 16.00 -7.61
C LEU A 309 -11.99 17.24 -8.28
N ASN A 310 -11.77 18.44 -7.76
CA ASN A 310 -12.32 19.66 -8.35
C ASN A 310 -11.32 20.41 -9.24
N GLY A 311 -10.20 19.81 -9.62
CA GLY A 311 -9.15 20.43 -10.43
C GLY A 311 -8.41 21.57 -9.74
N GLU A 312 -8.31 21.54 -8.40
CA GLU A 312 -7.56 22.53 -7.60
C GLU A 312 -6.10 22.71 -8.07
N ASP A 313 -5.52 21.64 -8.59
CA ASP A 313 -4.18 21.50 -9.14
C ASP A 313 -4.00 22.15 -10.52
N GLU A 314 -5.11 22.45 -11.20
CA GLU A 314 -5.14 22.95 -12.59
C GLU A 314 -5.73 24.36 -12.74
N ASP A 315 -6.46 24.84 -11.73
CA ASP A 315 -7.31 26.04 -11.86
C ASP A 315 -6.76 27.31 -11.18
N GLY A 316 -5.52 27.26 -10.69
CA GLY A 316 -4.91 28.39 -9.99
C GLY A 316 -5.05 28.38 -8.48
N ARG A 317 -5.73 27.38 -7.89
CA ARG A 317 -5.85 27.29 -6.42
C ARG A 317 -4.62 26.68 -5.75
N LEU A 318 -4.04 25.61 -6.29
CA LEU A 318 -2.80 25.02 -5.79
C LEU A 318 -1.57 25.51 -6.57
N ALA A 319 -1.69 25.77 -7.86
CA ALA A 319 -0.55 26.23 -8.65
C ALA A 319 -0.96 27.23 -9.73
N HIS A 320 -0.10 28.21 -9.97
CA HIS A 320 -0.21 29.07 -11.13
C HIS A 320 0.41 28.36 -12.34
N CYS A 321 -0.44 27.90 -13.26
CA CYS A 321 -0.07 27.09 -14.43
C CYS A 321 0.61 27.85 -15.58
N GLY A 322 0.95 29.12 -15.39
CA GLY A 322 1.30 30.01 -16.49
C GLY A 322 0.11 30.29 -17.41
N SER A 323 0.29 31.19 -18.38
CA SER A 323 -0.77 31.46 -19.36
C SER A 323 -0.67 30.43 -20.49
N PRO A 324 -1.72 29.64 -20.78
CA PRO A 324 -1.71 28.75 -21.92
C PRO A 324 -1.78 29.55 -23.21
N ASP A 325 -1.39 28.91 -24.31
CA ASP A 325 -1.59 29.49 -25.62
C ASP A 325 -3.10 29.60 -25.91
N LEU A 326 -3.50 30.78 -26.37
CA LEU A 326 -4.90 31.10 -26.66
C LEU A 326 -5.16 31.14 -28.18
N THR A 327 -6.33 30.66 -28.59
CA THR A 327 -6.86 30.86 -29.94
C THR A 327 -7.23 32.33 -30.18
N GLU A 328 -7.55 32.69 -31.42
CA GLU A 328 -8.07 34.03 -31.74
C GLU A 328 -9.37 34.38 -31.00
N LEU A 329 -10.13 33.37 -30.58
CA LEU A 329 -11.35 33.53 -29.78
C LEU A 329 -11.07 33.65 -28.28
N GLY A 330 -9.81 33.54 -27.85
CA GLY A 330 -9.41 33.56 -26.44
C GLY A 330 -9.63 32.23 -25.73
N CYS A 331 -9.83 31.14 -26.46
CA CYS A 331 -9.98 29.79 -25.91
C CYS A 331 -8.63 29.08 -25.82
N CYS A 332 -8.54 28.01 -25.04
CA CYS A 332 -7.35 27.17 -25.00
C CYS A 332 -6.99 26.66 -26.39
N ALA A 333 -5.73 26.86 -26.79
CA ALA A 333 -5.22 26.36 -28.07
C ALA A 333 -4.97 24.85 -28.05
N VAL A 334 -4.66 24.30 -26.88
CA VAL A 334 -4.45 22.87 -26.66
C VAL A 334 -5.23 22.44 -25.42
N LEU A 335 -5.98 21.35 -25.56
CA LEU A 335 -6.77 20.74 -24.50
C LEU A 335 -6.23 19.33 -24.22
N ASN A 336 -6.16 18.95 -22.95
CA ASN A 336 -6.00 17.55 -22.57
C ASN A 336 -7.38 16.95 -22.26
N MET A 337 -7.57 15.68 -22.63
CA MET A 337 -8.78 14.92 -22.39
C MET A 337 -8.47 13.76 -21.45
N GLY A 338 -8.98 13.82 -20.22
CA GLY A 338 -8.79 12.77 -19.21
C GLY A 338 -9.39 11.44 -19.66
N PHE A 339 -10.56 11.44 -20.30
CA PHE A 339 -11.13 10.23 -20.89
C PHE A 339 -10.46 9.87 -22.22
N GLY A 340 -9.72 8.76 -22.25
CA GLY A 340 -9.05 8.26 -23.45
C GLY A 340 -7.71 8.91 -23.76
N GLY A 341 -7.21 9.83 -22.92
CA GLY A 341 -5.85 10.38 -22.96
C GLY A 341 -5.53 11.26 -24.17
N ALA A 342 -6.54 11.79 -24.85
CA ALA A 342 -6.32 12.54 -26.09
C ALA A 342 -5.75 13.94 -25.82
N THR A 343 -4.79 14.37 -26.64
CA THR A 343 -4.41 15.80 -26.73
C THR A 343 -5.13 16.41 -27.94
N CYS A 344 -5.94 17.43 -27.70
CA CYS A 344 -6.77 18.06 -28.71
C CYS A 344 -6.28 19.49 -29.02
N THR A 345 -5.78 19.70 -30.23
CA THR A 345 -5.23 21.00 -30.67
C THR A 345 -6.25 21.75 -31.53
N ALA A 346 -6.42 23.04 -31.26
CA ALA A 346 -7.31 23.91 -32.02
C ALA A 346 -6.87 23.99 -33.49
N ASP A 347 -7.80 23.72 -34.41
CA ASP A 347 -7.60 23.68 -35.86
C ASP A 347 -8.75 24.40 -36.58
N GLY A 348 -8.79 25.72 -36.45
CA GLY A 348 -9.78 26.57 -37.10
C GLY A 348 -11.17 26.52 -36.45
N LEU A 349 -12.19 26.98 -37.19
CA LEU A 349 -13.53 27.20 -36.65
C LEU A 349 -14.59 26.33 -37.31
N VAL A 350 -15.52 25.80 -36.50
CA VAL A 350 -16.76 25.15 -36.96
C VAL A 350 -17.93 25.82 -36.25
N ASN A 351 -18.93 26.28 -37.03
CA ASN A 351 -20.10 26.99 -36.52
C ASN A 351 -19.76 28.22 -35.64
N GLY A 352 -18.64 28.88 -35.90
CA GLY A 352 -18.20 30.07 -35.17
C GLY A 352 -17.55 29.79 -33.81
N LYS A 353 -17.22 28.52 -33.52
CA LYS A 353 -16.45 28.11 -32.34
C LYS A 353 -15.19 27.37 -32.77
N ASP A 354 -14.20 27.29 -31.87
CA ASP A 354 -13.00 26.52 -32.11
C ASP A 354 -13.31 25.04 -32.35
N ARG A 355 -12.69 24.48 -33.39
CA ARG A 355 -12.65 23.04 -33.66
C ARG A 355 -11.31 22.53 -33.15
N TYR A 356 -11.31 21.36 -32.55
CA TYR A 356 -10.12 20.70 -32.07
C TYR A 356 -9.92 19.36 -32.80
N LEU A 357 -8.68 19.08 -33.20
CA LEU A 357 -8.26 17.76 -33.68
C LEU A 357 -7.52 17.03 -32.57
N CYS A 358 -7.92 15.80 -32.31
CA CYS A 358 -7.44 15.02 -31.18
C CYS A 358 -6.50 13.91 -31.64
N GLU A 359 -5.37 13.78 -30.95
CA GLU A 359 -4.35 12.76 -31.17
C GLU A 359 -4.14 11.92 -29.90
N ASN A 360 -3.59 10.72 -30.04
CA ASN A 360 -3.22 9.80 -28.95
C ASN A 360 -4.38 9.37 -28.04
N GLY A 361 -5.62 9.50 -28.49
CA GLY A 361 -6.77 9.05 -27.74
C GLY A 361 -7.98 8.67 -28.59
N TRP A 362 -9.13 8.61 -27.93
CA TRP A 362 -10.34 8.09 -28.52
C TRP A 362 -11.05 9.19 -29.30
N GLY A 363 -11.24 9.00 -30.60
CA GLY A 363 -11.89 10.01 -31.44
C GLY A 363 -10.89 11.02 -32.01
N ALA A 364 -11.29 11.63 -33.12
CA ALA A 364 -10.37 12.42 -33.94
C ALA A 364 -10.69 13.91 -33.92
N GLU A 365 -11.87 14.31 -33.45
CA GLU A 365 -12.30 15.70 -33.54
C GLU A 365 -13.33 16.06 -32.47
N LEU A 366 -13.14 17.24 -31.88
CA LEU A 366 -14.11 17.88 -31.00
C LEU A 366 -14.56 19.22 -31.60
N ARG A 367 -15.88 19.38 -31.75
CA ARG A 367 -16.47 20.53 -32.46
C ARG A 367 -17.86 20.86 -31.94
N TRP A 368 -18.36 22.05 -32.21
CA TRP A 368 -19.73 22.41 -31.85
C TRP A 368 -20.74 22.16 -32.98
N THR A 369 -21.92 21.66 -32.61
CA THR A 369 -23.04 21.36 -33.50
C THR A 369 -24.35 21.94 -32.94
N THR A 370 -25.25 22.36 -33.83
CA THR A 370 -26.55 22.92 -33.43
C THR A 370 -27.48 21.93 -32.74
N ASN A 371 -27.35 20.64 -33.04
CA ASN A 371 -28.26 19.61 -32.52
C ASN A 371 -27.77 18.97 -31.22
N TYR A 372 -26.46 18.96 -30.97
CA TYR A 372 -25.85 18.25 -29.84
C TYR A 372 -24.86 19.11 -29.02
N GLY A 373 -24.74 20.41 -29.31
CA GLY A 373 -23.75 21.27 -28.68
C GLY A 373 -22.33 20.84 -29.04
N TRP A 374 -21.39 20.95 -28.10
CA TRP A 374 -20.08 20.33 -28.20
C TRP A 374 -20.19 18.82 -28.42
N TYR A 375 -19.44 18.32 -29.40
CA TYR A 375 -19.63 17.02 -30.03
C TYR A 375 -18.26 16.38 -30.28
N HIS A 376 -18.01 15.23 -29.65
CA HIS A 376 -16.77 14.48 -29.75
C HIS A 376 -16.94 13.31 -30.73
N SER A 377 -16.34 13.47 -31.90
CA SER A 377 -16.54 12.65 -33.08
C SER A 377 -15.49 11.55 -33.20
N VAL A 378 -15.93 10.35 -33.61
CA VAL A 378 -15.02 9.22 -33.87
C VAL A 378 -14.03 9.56 -34.98
N ASP A 379 -14.53 10.17 -36.06
CA ASP A 379 -13.75 10.59 -37.22
C ASP A 379 -13.90 12.09 -37.48
N VAL A 380 -12.91 12.73 -38.09
CA VAL A 380 -12.98 14.13 -38.50
C VAL A 380 -14.13 14.34 -39.49
N GLY A 381 -15.06 15.24 -39.15
CA GLY A 381 -16.28 15.52 -39.92
C GLY A 381 -17.35 14.41 -39.87
N GLY A 382 -17.12 13.32 -39.11
CA GLY A 382 -18.01 12.17 -39.01
C GLY A 382 -19.31 12.43 -38.24
N SER A 383 -20.32 11.60 -38.45
CA SER A 383 -21.62 11.67 -37.75
C SER A 383 -21.76 10.69 -36.57
N SER A 384 -20.70 9.94 -36.27
CA SER A 384 -20.63 9.06 -35.09
C SER A 384 -19.94 9.81 -33.95
N TYR A 385 -20.33 9.56 -32.71
CA TYR A 385 -19.76 10.22 -31.54
C TYR A 385 -19.50 9.24 -30.41
N TYR A 386 -18.53 9.61 -29.57
CA TYR A 386 -18.32 9.03 -28.26
C TYR A 386 -19.12 9.78 -27.19
N SER A 387 -19.18 11.11 -27.31
CA SER A 387 -19.92 11.95 -26.38
C SER A 387 -20.39 13.25 -27.02
N HIS A 388 -21.46 13.81 -26.47
CA HIS A 388 -21.90 15.15 -26.80
C HIS A 388 -22.53 15.86 -25.61
N SER A 389 -22.54 17.18 -25.63
CA SER A 389 -23.11 18.02 -24.58
C SER A 389 -24.57 18.35 -24.86
N ASN A 390 -25.10 19.34 -24.15
CA ASN A 390 -26.40 19.95 -24.43
C ASN A 390 -26.21 21.21 -25.31
N PRO A 391 -26.96 21.36 -26.42
CA PRO A 391 -26.94 22.57 -27.25
C PRO A 391 -27.25 23.87 -26.50
N ALA A 392 -27.88 23.80 -25.33
CA ALA A 392 -28.14 24.95 -24.47
C ALA A 392 -26.85 25.58 -23.88
N HIS A 393 -25.75 24.82 -23.82
CA HIS A 393 -24.43 25.33 -23.44
C HIS A 393 -23.69 25.79 -24.70
N ASP A 394 -23.94 27.04 -25.07
CA ASP A 394 -23.45 27.71 -26.28
C ASP A 394 -22.32 28.71 -25.99
N SER A 395 -21.47 28.42 -25.00
CA SER A 395 -20.29 29.23 -24.66
C SER A 395 -19.32 29.35 -25.85
N THR A 396 -18.59 30.46 -25.95
CA THR A 396 -17.61 30.68 -27.04
C THR A 396 -16.53 29.60 -27.02
N CYS A 397 -16.02 29.29 -25.84
CA CYS A 397 -15.01 28.27 -25.59
C CYS A 397 -15.63 26.98 -25.04
N ILE A 398 -14.96 25.85 -25.21
CA ILE A 398 -15.28 24.62 -24.50
C ILE A 398 -14.60 24.65 -23.14
N GLY A 399 -15.39 24.96 -22.10
CA GLY A 399 -14.91 25.35 -20.78
C GLY A 399 -14.21 26.71 -20.80
N ASP A 400 -14.61 27.59 -19.88
CA ASP A 400 -13.76 28.72 -19.52
C ASP A 400 -12.76 28.24 -18.44
N PHE A 401 -11.60 28.87 -18.37
CA PHE A 401 -10.51 28.58 -17.42
C PHE A 401 -11.01 28.21 -16.01
N GLY A 402 -10.96 26.91 -15.67
CA GLY A 402 -11.39 26.39 -14.36
C GLY A 402 -12.83 25.85 -14.27
N GLU A 403 -13.65 25.91 -15.33
CA GLU A 403 -15.05 25.43 -15.32
C GLU A 403 -15.30 24.33 -16.37
N LEU A 404 -14.55 23.22 -16.29
CA LEU A 404 -14.49 22.23 -17.37
C LEU A 404 -15.32 20.94 -17.20
N SER A 405 -16.06 20.73 -16.10
CA SER A 405 -16.91 19.51 -15.96
C SER A 405 -18.29 19.71 -15.36
N SER A 406 -18.50 20.71 -14.50
CA SER A 406 -19.79 20.86 -13.81
C SER A 406 -20.94 21.34 -14.70
N ASP A 407 -20.64 21.95 -15.85
CA ASP A 407 -21.66 22.66 -16.65
C ASP A 407 -22.18 21.91 -17.88
N TYR A 408 -21.38 21.10 -18.59
CA TYR A 408 -21.79 20.62 -19.93
C TYR A 408 -22.72 19.40 -19.94
N ALA A 409 -22.86 18.69 -18.81
CA ALA A 409 -23.71 17.50 -18.63
C ALA A 409 -23.65 16.55 -19.84
N TRP A 410 -22.46 16.02 -20.12
CA TRP A 410 -22.19 15.14 -21.26
C TRP A 410 -23.15 13.94 -21.33
N THR A 411 -23.52 13.58 -22.55
CA THR A 411 -24.30 12.40 -22.92
C THR A 411 -23.39 11.45 -23.67
N GLY A 412 -23.20 10.24 -23.13
CA GLY A 412 -22.15 9.31 -23.56
C GLY A 412 -21.07 9.22 -22.49
N TYR A 413 -19.81 9.33 -22.88
CA TYR A 413 -18.68 9.40 -21.95
C TYR A 413 -18.53 10.80 -21.35
N ASP A 414 -18.22 10.90 -20.07
CA ASP A 414 -17.91 12.19 -19.45
C ASP A 414 -16.54 12.65 -19.98
N LEU A 415 -16.51 13.80 -20.65
CA LEU A 415 -15.26 14.32 -21.20
C LEU A 415 -14.66 15.27 -20.18
N GLU A 416 -13.67 14.74 -19.47
CA GLU A 416 -12.86 15.53 -18.59
C GLU A 416 -11.84 16.33 -19.42
N LEU A 417 -12.10 17.62 -19.61
CA LEU A 417 -11.23 18.49 -20.40
C LEU A 417 -10.46 19.43 -19.47
N THR A 418 -9.25 19.78 -19.88
CA THR A 418 -8.37 20.74 -19.20
C THR A 418 -7.56 21.51 -20.24
N CYS A 419 -7.07 22.68 -19.86
CA CYS A 419 -6.27 23.52 -20.74
C CYS A 419 -4.79 23.19 -20.56
N LYS A 420 -4.07 22.86 -21.64
CA LYS A 420 -2.63 22.59 -21.53
C LYS A 420 -1.85 23.89 -21.41
N ALA A 421 -0.97 23.99 -20.42
CA ALA A 421 -0.04 25.11 -20.28
C ALA A 421 0.90 25.25 -21.50
N GLY A 422 1.31 26.48 -21.83
CA GLY A 422 2.23 26.72 -22.95
C GLY A 422 3.62 26.14 -22.68
N GLU A 423 4.34 25.69 -23.72
CA GLU A 423 5.69 25.10 -23.56
C GLU A 423 6.65 26.08 -22.85
N GLY A 424 7.24 25.64 -21.74
CA GLY A 424 8.18 26.44 -20.94
C GLY A 424 7.53 27.35 -19.88
N SER A 425 6.22 27.21 -19.65
CA SER A 425 5.54 27.85 -18.52
C SER A 425 6.11 27.36 -17.20
N THR A 426 6.44 28.29 -16.29
CA THR A 426 6.91 27.94 -14.95
C THR A 426 5.70 27.74 -14.03
N VAL A 427 5.45 26.48 -13.64
CA VAL A 427 4.49 26.15 -12.59
C VAL A 427 4.98 26.74 -11.28
N THR A 428 4.18 27.62 -10.69
CA THR A 428 4.52 28.26 -9.41
C THR A 428 3.48 27.83 -8.37
N PRO A 429 3.87 27.06 -7.33
CA PRO A 429 2.95 26.69 -6.27
C PRO A 429 2.37 27.93 -5.58
N MET A 430 1.06 27.95 -5.39
CA MET A 430 0.36 28.99 -4.63
C MET A 430 0.64 28.82 -3.14
N PRO A 431 0.41 29.85 -2.29
CA PRO A 431 0.55 29.73 -0.85
C PRO A 431 -0.19 28.52 -0.27
N CYS A 432 -1.39 28.22 -0.78
CA CYS A 432 -2.14 27.04 -0.38
C CYS A 432 -1.55 25.68 -0.81
N ALA A 433 -0.57 25.61 -1.71
CA ALA A 433 0.12 24.35 -1.99
C ALA A 433 1.03 23.89 -0.84
N ASN A 434 1.60 24.84 -0.09
CA ASN A 434 2.50 24.55 1.02
C ASN A 434 1.88 24.99 2.35
N HIS A 435 0.55 24.88 2.46
CA HIS A 435 -0.18 25.30 3.64
C HIS A 435 0.07 24.35 4.84
N ASP A 436 -0.06 24.90 6.04
CA ASP A 436 0.03 24.16 7.31
C ASP A 436 -1.32 24.26 8.07
N CYS A 437 -2.43 24.18 7.32
CA CYS A 437 -3.75 24.20 7.94
C CYS A 437 -4.04 22.82 8.54
N ALA A 438 -4.50 22.79 9.79
CA ALA A 438 -5.05 21.58 10.38
C ALA A 438 -6.25 21.07 9.55
N GLU A 439 -6.52 19.76 9.60
CA GLU A 439 -7.51 19.08 8.76
C GLU A 439 -8.92 19.68 8.88
N GLU A 440 -9.27 20.27 10.02
CA GLU A 440 -10.57 20.91 10.24
C GLU A 440 -10.76 22.25 9.51
N TYR A 441 -9.69 22.78 8.90
CA TYR A 441 -9.71 24.00 8.08
C TYR A 441 -9.48 23.67 6.59
N PHE A 442 -10.00 24.50 5.69
CA PHE A 442 -9.60 24.55 4.29
C PHE A 442 -8.70 25.76 4.08
N CYS A 443 -7.72 25.64 3.17
CA CYS A 443 -6.86 26.76 2.82
C CYS A 443 -7.54 27.61 1.73
N GLU A 444 -7.57 28.93 1.94
CA GLU A 444 -7.99 29.90 0.92
C GLU A 444 -6.83 30.88 0.65
N ASN A 445 -6.45 31.03 -0.62
CA ASN A 445 -5.43 32.02 -1.00
C ASN A 445 -6.02 33.44 -0.89
N SER A 446 -5.18 34.41 -0.52
CA SER A 446 -5.56 35.81 -0.56
C SER A 446 -5.80 36.30 -2.00
N ASP A 447 -6.62 37.35 -2.16
CA ASP A 447 -6.93 37.96 -3.46
C ASP A 447 -5.70 38.38 -4.27
N ASP A 448 -4.58 38.67 -3.61
CA ASP A 448 -3.30 39.03 -4.23
C ASP A 448 -2.41 37.83 -4.56
N GLY A 449 -2.78 36.62 -4.12
CA GLY A 449 -2.04 35.38 -4.36
C GLY A 449 -0.74 35.21 -3.55
N GLU A 450 -0.47 36.12 -2.61
CA GLU A 450 0.81 36.15 -1.87
C GLU A 450 0.73 35.50 -0.48
N SER A 451 -0.48 35.21 0.03
CA SER A 451 -0.70 34.61 1.35
C SER A 451 -1.90 33.66 1.35
N PHE A 452 -2.16 33.01 2.49
CA PHE A 452 -3.35 32.18 2.67
C PHE A 452 -3.99 32.38 4.05
N GLU A 453 -5.27 32.00 4.17
CA GLU A 453 -6.03 31.90 5.40
C GLU A 453 -6.58 30.48 5.58
N CYS A 454 -6.53 29.96 6.81
CA CYS A 454 -7.16 28.68 7.15
C CYS A 454 -8.59 28.94 7.62
N ILE A 455 -9.56 28.50 6.83
CA ILE A 455 -10.98 28.76 7.07
C ILE A 455 -11.65 27.51 7.59
N CYS A 456 -12.44 27.65 8.64
CA CYS A 456 -13.14 26.54 9.26
C CYS A 456 -14.05 25.83 8.26
N ARG A 457 -13.95 24.49 8.18
CA ARG A 457 -14.89 23.70 7.38
C ARG A 457 -16.28 23.72 8.03
N ASP A 458 -17.32 23.84 7.21
CA ASP A 458 -18.71 23.84 7.67
C ASP A 458 -19.03 22.54 8.44
N GLY A 459 -19.44 22.69 9.69
CA GLY A 459 -19.76 21.55 10.59
C GLY A 459 -18.67 21.21 11.60
N ASN A 460 -17.46 21.76 11.45
CA ASN A 460 -16.38 21.62 12.43
C ASN A 460 -16.44 22.71 13.50
N ILE A 461 -16.00 22.39 14.73
CA ILE A 461 -15.85 23.37 15.82
C ILE A 461 -14.43 23.91 15.74
N CYS A 462 -14.22 24.96 14.96
CA CYS A 462 -12.91 25.61 14.87
C CYS A 462 -12.73 26.62 16.01
N GLY A 463 -11.64 26.49 16.74
CA GLY A 463 -11.32 27.36 17.87
C GLY A 463 -11.12 28.81 17.42
N THR A 464 -11.77 29.77 18.08
CA THR A 464 -11.51 31.19 17.83
C THR A 464 -10.11 31.57 18.33
N THR A 465 -9.20 31.77 17.37
CA THR A 465 -7.98 32.61 17.41
C THR A 465 -6.96 32.35 18.52
N ALA A 466 -5.80 31.80 18.12
CA ALA A 466 -4.51 32.36 18.50
C ALA A 466 -3.79 32.75 17.20
N GLU A 467 -3.37 34.01 17.08
CA GLU A 467 -2.62 34.50 15.91
C GLU A 467 -1.32 33.68 15.71
N PRO A 468 -0.90 33.40 14.47
CA PRO A 468 0.33 32.68 14.20
C PRO A 468 1.56 33.49 14.68
N PRO A 469 2.60 32.84 15.23
CA PRO A 469 3.78 33.53 15.73
C PRO A 469 4.56 34.12 14.55
N THR A 470 4.77 35.43 14.55
CA THR A 470 5.30 36.15 13.39
C THR A 470 6.83 36.12 13.27
N GLU A 471 7.59 35.43 14.14
CA GLU A 471 9.06 35.33 13.96
C GLU A 471 9.66 34.02 14.52
N PRO A 472 10.68 33.43 13.83
CA PRO A 472 11.39 32.26 14.33
C PRO A 472 12.31 32.61 15.52
N PRO A 473 12.42 31.75 16.56
CA PRO A 473 13.25 32.03 17.72
C PRO A 473 14.74 31.99 17.35
N THR A 474 15.44 33.08 17.63
CA THR A 474 16.83 33.30 17.18
C THR A 474 17.91 32.77 18.15
N GLU A 475 17.58 32.02 19.21
CA GLU A 475 18.62 31.47 20.11
C GLU A 475 18.31 30.05 20.62
N PRO A 476 19.31 29.14 20.66
CA PRO A 476 19.17 27.80 21.20
C PRO A 476 19.16 27.80 22.75
N PRO A 477 18.36 26.94 23.40
CA PRO A 477 18.31 26.86 24.87
C PRO A 477 19.62 26.27 25.41
N THR A 478 20.24 26.96 26.36
CA THR A 478 21.61 26.68 26.80
C THR A 478 21.73 25.86 28.10
N GLU A 479 20.66 25.31 28.71
CA GLU A 479 20.81 24.50 29.93
C GLU A 479 19.87 23.28 30.01
N PRO A 480 20.38 22.09 30.43
CA PRO A 480 19.56 20.92 30.69
C PRO A 480 18.90 20.96 32.09
N PRO A 481 17.71 20.36 32.27
CA PRO A 481 17.02 20.34 33.55
C PRO A 481 17.76 19.44 34.55
N THR A 482 18.07 20.03 35.70
CA THR A 482 18.76 19.36 36.82
C THR A 482 17.74 19.10 37.91
N GLU A 483 17.03 17.96 37.88
CA GLU A 483 16.58 17.17 39.06
C GLU A 483 15.54 16.08 38.69
N PRO A 484 15.67 14.84 39.19
CA PRO A 484 14.67 13.79 39.04
C PRO A 484 13.62 13.81 40.17
N PRO A 485 12.36 13.40 39.92
CA PRO A 485 11.33 13.34 40.94
C PRO A 485 11.57 12.17 41.89
N THR A 486 11.44 12.46 43.19
CA THR A 486 11.61 11.50 44.29
C THR A 486 10.21 11.13 44.81
N GLU A 487 9.92 9.84 44.83
CA GLU A 487 8.86 9.10 45.56
C GLU A 487 7.77 8.39 44.70
N PRO A 488 7.56 7.07 44.89
CA PRO A 488 6.43 6.32 44.34
C PRO A 488 5.23 6.25 45.33
N PRO A 489 3.98 6.16 44.84
CA PRO A 489 2.81 6.02 45.70
C PRO A 489 2.72 4.62 46.29
N THR A 490 2.38 4.58 47.57
CA THR A 490 2.17 3.37 48.37
C THR A 490 0.66 3.18 48.55
N GLU A 491 0.15 2.00 48.18
CA GLU A 491 -1.12 1.34 48.55
C GLU A 491 -2.07 0.99 47.38
N PRO A 492 -2.51 -0.29 47.27
CA PRO A 492 -3.58 -0.72 46.36
C PRO A 492 -4.97 -0.69 47.03
N PRO A 493 -6.07 -0.40 46.30
CA PRO A 493 -7.41 -0.55 46.84
C PRO A 493 -7.83 -2.01 46.88
N THR A 494 -8.46 -2.37 48.00
CA THR A 494 -9.02 -3.69 48.29
C THR A 494 -10.54 -3.60 48.09
N GLU A 495 -11.12 -4.68 47.54
CA GLU A 495 -12.54 -5.06 47.43
C GLU A 495 -13.28 -4.81 46.10
N PRO A 496 -13.97 -5.85 45.56
CA PRO A 496 -14.88 -5.73 44.41
C PRO A 496 -16.35 -5.62 44.85
N PRO A 497 -17.24 -4.95 44.10
CA PRO A 497 -18.67 -5.15 44.25
C PRO A 497 -19.23 -6.17 43.25
N THR A 498 -20.15 -6.94 43.79
CA THR A 498 -20.89 -8.08 43.23
C THR A 498 -22.27 -7.64 42.72
N GLU A 499 -22.70 -8.25 41.63
CA GLU A 499 -24.08 -8.43 41.08
C GLU A 499 -24.87 -7.26 40.42
N PRO A 500 -25.61 -7.55 39.31
CA PRO A 500 -26.43 -6.60 38.55
C PRO A 500 -27.94 -6.71 38.86
N PRO A 501 -28.78 -5.75 38.42
CA PRO A 501 -30.11 -6.13 37.95
C PRO A 501 -30.64 -5.39 36.71
N THR A 502 -31.01 -6.22 35.73
CA THR A 502 -32.22 -6.29 34.88
C THR A 502 -33.25 -5.13 34.86
N THR A 503 -33.45 -4.62 33.64
CA THR A 503 -34.69 -4.32 32.87
C THR A 503 -36.01 -4.04 33.59
N THR A 504 -36.66 -2.91 33.28
CA THR A 504 -38.12 -2.81 33.00
C THR A 504 -38.49 -1.47 32.34
N LEU A 505 -39.29 -1.55 31.27
CA LEU A 505 -40.07 -0.44 30.68
C LEU A 505 -41.38 -0.24 31.47
N PRO A 506 -41.94 0.99 31.48
CA PRO A 506 -43.26 1.15 30.85
C PRO A 506 -43.49 2.47 30.10
N ASP A 507 -44.42 2.37 29.16
CA ASP A 507 -45.01 3.36 28.25
C ASP A 507 -46.21 4.09 28.89
N THR A 508 -46.35 5.42 28.71
CA THR A 508 -47.57 6.10 28.19
C THR A 508 -47.47 7.65 28.12
N THR A 509 -47.51 8.16 26.89
CA THR A 509 -48.22 9.36 26.33
C THR A 509 -48.54 10.60 27.18
N GLN A 510 -48.04 11.80 26.78
CA GLN A 510 -48.82 12.88 26.09
C GLN A 510 -48.04 14.20 25.81
N THR A 511 -48.18 14.67 24.55
CA THR A 511 -48.30 16.06 24.00
C THR A 511 -47.15 17.10 23.95
N THR A 512 -46.62 17.32 22.72
CA THR A 512 -46.31 18.58 21.94
C THR A 512 -45.33 19.66 22.51
N PRO A 513 -44.82 20.65 21.72
CA PRO A 513 -44.33 20.69 20.32
C PRO A 513 -42.96 21.45 20.14
N TRP A 514 -42.12 20.99 19.18
CA TRP A 514 -41.07 21.71 18.41
C TRP A 514 -39.81 22.27 19.13
N SER A 515 -38.63 21.70 18.83
CA SER A 515 -37.50 22.37 18.14
C SER A 515 -36.21 21.51 18.20
N THR A 516 -35.57 21.40 17.04
CA THR A 516 -34.14 21.30 16.69
C THR A 516 -33.10 20.63 17.63
N THR A 517 -32.22 19.87 16.96
CA THR A 517 -30.85 19.47 17.32
C THR A 517 -30.72 18.11 18.02
N THR A 518 -30.41 17.09 17.23
CA THR A 518 -29.68 15.91 17.70
C THR A 518 -28.26 16.01 17.14
N SER A 519 -27.33 16.32 18.03
CA SER A 519 -25.89 16.24 17.88
C SER A 519 -25.43 14.84 17.46
N ALA A 520 -24.60 14.76 16.42
CA ALA A 520 -23.58 13.71 16.29
C ALA A 520 -22.36 14.10 17.16
N PRO A 521 -21.57 13.13 17.66
CA PRO A 521 -20.88 13.25 18.95
C PRO A 521 -19.53 13.97 18.87
N LEU A 522 -19.14 14.54 20.00
CA LEU A 522 -17.85 15.17 20.29
C LEU A 522 -16.70 14.19 19.98
N THR A 523 -15.83 14.52 19.01
CA THR A 523 -14.50 13.91 18.95
C THR A 523 -13.65 14.49 20.05
N CYS A 524 -12.90 13.60 20.66
CA CYS A 524 -12.23 13.82 21.90
C CYS A 524 -10.77 14.17 21.63
N ILE A 525 -10.27 15.29 22.17
CA ILE A 525 -8.87 15.71 22.05
C ILE A 525 -8.18 15.59 23.43
N CYS A 526 -7.06 14.87 23.48
CA CYS A 526 -6.24 14.65 24.66
C CYS A 526 -4.95 15.46 24.48
N ASP A 527 -4.64 16.34 25.44
CA ASP A 527 -3.38 17.07 25.49
C ASP A 527 -2.72 16.81 26.87
N PRO A 528 -1.55 16.14 26.92
CA PRO A 528 -0.72 15.69 25.79
C PRO A 528 -1.31 14.52 25.01
N ALA A 529 -0.85 14.36 23.76
CA ALA A 529 -1.23 13.25 22.89
C ALA A 529 -1.02 11.90 23.59
N CYS A 530 -1.95 10.97 23.37
CA CYS A 530 -1.87 9.63 23.93
C CYS A 530 -0.64 8.89 23.38
N SER A 531 0.03 8.11 24.23
CA SER A 531 1.13 7.26 23.80
C SER A 531 0.62 6.07 22.97
N ASP A 532 1.50 5.42 22.19
CA ASP A 532 1.15 4.23 21.41
C ASP A 532 0.42 3.17 22.26
N GLY A 533 -0.64 2.58 21.69
CA GLY A 533 -1.53 1.63 22.37
C GLY A 533 -2.69 2.28 23.14
N PHE A 534 -2.91 3.59 23.02
CA PHE A 534 -4.03 4.31 23.63
C PHE A 534 -4.79 5.15 22.61
N THR A 535 -6.11 5.13 22.69
CA THR A 535 -7.03 5.97 21.91
C THR A 535 -7.64 7.05 22.79
N CYS A 536 -8.00 8.17 22.19
CA CYS A 536 -8.47 9.34 22.91
C CYS A 536 -10.01 9.37 22.91
N VAL A 537 -10.63 9.19 24.09
CA VAL A 537 -12.09 9.24 24.31
C VAL A 537 -12.43 10.21 25.46
N GLU A 538 -13.33 11.16 25.20
CA GLU A 538 -13.66 12.34 26.02
C GLU A 538 -12.52 13.02 26.86
N GLY A 539 -11.49 13.56 26.23
CA GLY A 539 -10.28 14.13 26.81
C GLY A 539 -9.35 13.14 27.53
N THR A 540 -9.62 11.84 27.47
CA THR A 540 -8.91 10.82 28.26
C THR A 540 -8.31 9.74 27.36
N CYS A 541 -7.03 9.42 27.60
CA CYS A 541 -6.39 8.28 26.94
C CYS A 541 -6.92 6.97 27.53
N ILE A 542 -7.70 6.26 26.72
CA ILE A 542 -8.21 4.93 27.02
C ILE A 542 -7.36 3.93 26.25
N ASP A 543 -7.03 2.84 26.92
CA ASP A 543 -6.32 1.70 26.34
C ASP A 543 -7.03 1.17 25.08
N ILE A 544 -6.28 1.01 23.99
CA ILE A 544 -6.78 0.31 22.80
C ILE A 544 -6.85 -1.17 23.18
N ASN A 545 -7.99 -1.81 22.94
CA ASN A 545 -8.11 -3.23 23.20
C ASN A 545 -7.87 -4.00 21.91
N GLU A 546 -6.61 -4.23 21.56
CA GLU A 546 -6.24 -4.87 20.28
C GLU A 546 -6.81 -6.28 20.15
N CYS A 547 -7.13 -6.92 21.28
CA CYS A 547 -7.79 -8.23 21.33
C CYS A 547 -9.26 -8.18 20.91
N ASN A 548 -9.99 -7.13 21.30
CA ASN A 548 -11.38 -6.96 20.90
C ASN A 548 -11.50 -6.32 19.52
N GLU A 549 -10.54 -5.49 19.13
CA GLU A 549 -10.49 -4.81 17.83
C GLU A 549 -9.92 -5.70 16.72
N GLY A 550 -9.22 -6.79 17.08
CA GLY A 550 -8.64 -7.73 16.12
C GLY A 550 -7.34 -7.24 15.46
N SER A 551 -6.75 -6.16 15.97
CA SER A 551 -5.49 -5.57 15.48
C SER A 551 -4.22 -6.26 16.03
N HIS A 552 -4.37 -7.39 16.72
CA HIS A 552 -3.26 -8.15 17.29
C HIS A 552 -2.59 -9.11 16.30
N ASN A 553 -1.30 -9.42 16.49
CA ASN A 553 -0.56 -10.40 15.68
C ASN A 553 -0.42 -11.79 16.35
N CYS A 554 -1.33 -12.16 17.27
CA CYS A 554 -1.36 -13.48 17.87
C CYS A 554 -1.70 -14.56 16.82
N HIS A 555 -0.96 -15.67 16.85
CA HIS A 555 -1.28 -16.82 15.99
C HIS A 555 -2.63 -17.45 16.38
N ASN A 556 -3.24 -18.20 15.48
CA ASN A 556 -4.51 -18.91 15.72
C ASN A 556 -4.48 -19.90 16.91
N PHE A 557 -3.29 -20.31 17.34
CA PHE A 557 -3.06 -21.17 18.51
C PHE A 557 -2.66 -20.39 19.79
N GLU A 558 -2.71 -19.06 19.74
CA GLU A 558 -2.53 -18.16 20.88
C GLU A 558 -3.85 -17.46 21.22
N ILE A 559 -3.99 -17.02 22.46
CA ILE A 559 -5.08 -16.18 22.95
C ILE A 559 -4.51 -14.77 23.14
N CYS A 560 -5.15 -13.78 22.52
CA CYS A 560 -4.83 -12.38 22.76
C CYS A 560 -5.30 -11.97 24.16
N VAL A 561 -4.40 -11.38 24.94
CA VAL A 561 -4.69 -10.79 26.24
C VAL A 561 -4.32 -9.32 26.21
N ASN A 562 -5.34 -8.47 26.31
CA ASN A 562 -5.15 -7.03 26.29
C ASN A 562 -4.40 -6.55 27.53
N THR A 563 -3.52 -5.56 27.36
CA THR A 563 -2.80 -4.90 28.45
C THR A 563 -2.84 -3.40 28.27
N ASN A 564 -2.69 -2.67 29.36
CA ASN A 564 -2.71 -1.20 29.27
C ASN A 564 -1.55 -0.68 28.40
N GLY A 565 -1.86 -0.16 27.21
CA GLY A 565 -0.98 0.37 26.18
C GLY A 565 -0.43 -0.65 25.20
N ASN A 566 -0.92 -1.90 25.20
CA ASN A 566 -0.44 -2.96 24.28
C ASN A 566 -1.27 -4.24 24.41
N PHE A 567 -0.99 -5.26 23.59
CA PHE A 567 -1.46 -6.62 23.84
C PHE A 567 -0.31 -7.60 24.11
N ARG A 568 -0.66 -8.77 24.64
CA ARG A 568 0.24 -9.93 24.67
C ARG A 568 -0.50 -11.17 24.22
N CYS A 569 0.19 -12.03 23.49
CA CYS A 569 -0.34 -13.33 23.13
C CYS A 569 0.14 -14.36 24.15
N GLU A 570 -0.83 -15.03 24.76
CA GLU A 570 -0.60 -16.17 25.65
C GLU A 570 -0.94 -17.45 24.88
N PRO A 571 -0.29 -18.58 25.19
CA PRO A 571 -0.64 -19.82 24.53
C PRO A 571 -2.10 -20.21 24.82
N ASN A 572 -2.77 -20.81 23.84
CA ASN A 572 -4.09 -21.36 24.07
C ASN A 572 -3.99 -22.59 24.99
N GLU A 573 -4.46 -22.44 26.23
CA GLU A 573 -4.39 -23.48 27.27
C GLU A 573 -5.20 -24.74 26.92
N GLU A 574 -6.25 -24.64 26.08
CA GLU A 574 -7.00 -25.81 25.62
C GLU A 574 -6.15 -26.67 24.67
N ILE A 575 -5.46 -26.02 23.74
CA ILE A 575 -4.51 -26.67 22.82
C ILE A 575 -3.31 -27.21 23.60
N LEU A 576 -2.75 -26.44 24.55
CA LEU A 576 -1.62 -26.87 25.36
C LEU A 576 -1.90 -28.11 26.20
N ASN A 577 -3.06 -28.17 26.85
CA ASN A 577 -3.40 -29.26 27.76
C ASN A 577 -4.10 -30.45 27.06
N GLY A 578 -4.61 -30.23 25.84
CA GLY A 578 -5.19 -31.26 24.97
C GLY A 578 -4.22 -31.66 23.85
N ASP A 579 -4.34 -30.97 22.72
CA ASP A 579 -3.70 -31.34 21.44
C ASP A 579 -2.17 -31.45 21.51
N CYS A 580 -1.49 -30.61 22.30
CA CYS A 580 -0.04 -30.74 22.50
C CYS A 580 0.33 -32.03 23.25
N VAL A 581 -0.50 -32.46 24.21
CA VAL A 581 -0.28 -33.69 24.99
C VAL A 581 -0.56 -34.92 24.14
N GLU A 582 -1.63 -34.89 23.35
CA GLU A 582 -2.01 -35.98 22.43
C GLU A 582 -1.05 -36.09 21.24
N GLY A 583 -0.67 -34.95 20.64
CA GLY A 583 0.25 -34.88 19.51
C GLY A 583 1.67 -35.35 19.84
N GLY A 584 2.09 -35.26 21.10
CA GLY A 584 3.30 -35.92 21.59
C GLY A 584 4.57 -35.51 20.86
N PHE A 585 4.72 -34.21 20.54
CA PHE A 585 5.86 -33.67 19.78
C PHE A 585 7.17 -33.79 20.57
N ARG A 586 8.05 -34.70 20.15
CA ARG A 586 9.30 -35.04 20.86
C ARG A 586 10.53 -34.47 20.18
N ALA A 587 10.65 -33.13 20.19
CA ALA A 587 11.87 -32.47 19.74
C ALA A 587 13.05 -32.78 20.67
N GLN A 588 14.14 -33.25 20.07
CA GLN A 588 15.36 -33.54 20.82
C GLN A 588 16.25 -32.30 20.89
N TRP A 589 16.15 -31.60 22.02
CA TRP A 589 16.98 -30.42 22.33
C TRP A 589 18.46 -30.78 22.48
N LYS A 590 19.31 -29.99 21.83
CA LYS A 590 20.77 -30.02 21.95
C LYS A 590 21.27 -28.85 22.80
N GLY A 591 22.55 -28.90 23.14
CA GLY A 591 23.21 -27.88 23.98
C GLY A 591 23.40 -26.54 23.27
N ARG A 592 23.46 -25.46 24.06
CA ARG A 592 23.58 -24.06 23.66
C ARG A 592 25.00 -23.61 23.24
N LYS A 593 25.78 -24.51 22.62
CA LYS A 593 27.18 -24.25 22.21
C LYS A 593 27.46 -24.75 20.78
N ASN A 594 26.42 -24.84 19.95
CA ASN A 594 26.50 -25.40 18.60
C ASN A 594 26.44 -24.33 17.51
N THR A 595 26.38 -23.05 17.88
CA THR A 595 26.24 -21.92 16.97
C THR A 595 27.57 -21.16 16.86
N LYS A 596 27.93 -20.75 15.65
CA LYS A 596 29.12 -19.93 15.37
C LYS A 596 28.79 -18.84 14.35
N TYR A 597 29.55 -17.75 14.33
CA TYR A 597 29.48 -16.78 13.23
C TYR A 597 30.07 -17.39 11.95
N VAL A 598 29.35 -17.21 10.86
CA VAL A 598 29.85 -17.28 9.48
C VAL A 598 30.20 -15.87 9.01
N TYR A 599 29.33 -14.92 9.32
CA TYR A 599 29.50 -13.49 9.06
C TYR A 599 28.96 -12.69 10.25
N LYS A 600 29.55 -11.52 10.50
CA LYS A 600 29.16 -10.59 11.57
C LYS A 600 29.34 -9.15 11.07
N GLY A 601 28.22 -8.47 10.81
CA GLY A 601 28.13 -7.04 10.57
C GLY A 601 27.48 -6.31 11.76
N ASP A 602 27.22 -5.02 11.58
CA ASP A 602 26.61 -4.17 12.61
C ASP A 602 25.07 -4.29 12.61
N ASP A 603 24.45 -4.38 11.43
CA ASP A 603 23.00 -4.53 11.22
C ASP A 603 22.54 -5.99 11.02
N SER A 604 23.46 -6.84 10.55
CA SER A 604 23.16 -8.20 10.10
C SER A 604 24.25 -9.20 10.46
N VAL A 605 23.84 -10.42 10.78
CA VAL A 605 24.76 -11.53 11.08
C VAL A 605 24.34 -12.80 10.36
N VAL A 606 25.31 -13.68 10.11
CA VAL A 606 25.05 -15.05 9.65
C VAL A 606 25.62 -16.03 10.67
N LEU A 607 24.74 -16.85 11.24
CA LEU A 607 25.05 -17.86 12.24
C LEU A 607 24.96 -19.25 11.61
N ALA A 608 25.97 -20.10 11.79
CA ALA A 608 25.85 -21.52 11.47
C ALA A 608 25.51 -22.32 12.73
N SER A 609 24.35 -22.99 12.72
CA SER A 609 23.91 -23.88 13.80
C SER A 609 24.10 -25.35 13.42
N LYS A 610 24.80 -26.10 14.27
CA LYS A 610 25.15 -27.50 14.00
C LYS A 610 24.08 -28.50 14.44
N PHE A 611 23.57 -29.27 13.49
CA PHE A 611 22.68 -30.43 13.70
C PHE A 611 23.48 -31.73 13.51
N LYS A 612 23.92 -32.33 14.61
CA LYS A 612 24.79 -33.52 14.58
C LYS A 612 23.98 -34.79 14.36
N VAL A 613 24.47 -35.68 13.49
CA VAL A 613 23.89 -37.02 13.28
C VAL A 613 23.97 -37.86 14.56
N LYS A 614 25.11 -37.77 15.27
CA LYS A 614 25.31 -38.52 16.51
C LYS A 614 24.29 -38.11 17.59
N ASN A 615 23.65 -39.12 18.18
CA ASN A 615 22.63 -38.97 19.22
C ASN A 615 21.39 -38.18 18.76
N SER A 616 21.08 -38.13 17.46
CA SER A 616 19.89 -37.47 16.90
C SER A 616 18.75 -38.46 16.64
N PRO A 617 17.47 -38.08 16.78
CA PRO A 617 16.32 -38.93 16.41
C PRO A 617 16.24 -39.23 14.91
N VAL A 618 16.82 -38.36 14.08
CA VAL A 618 16.90 -38.51 12.62
C VAL A 618 18.31 -38.18 12.14
N ASN A 619 18.68 -38.69 10.97
CA ASN A 619 19.93 -38.33 10.34
C ASN A 619 19.72 -37.09 9.45
N PRO A 620 20.10 -35.87 9.89
CA PRO A 620 19.86 -34.64 9.12
C PRO A 620 20.59 -34.60 7.76
N ARG A 621 21.41 -35.60 7.43
CA ARG A 621 22.13 -35.69 6.15
C ARG A 621 21.47 -36.62 5.14
N THR A 622 20.57 -37.49 5.60
CA THR A 622 19.90 -38.50 4.76
C THR A 622 18.38 -38.43 4.86
N ASP A 623 17.86 -37.84 5.93
CA ASP A 623 16.44 -37.83 6.25
C ASP A 623 15.99 -36.38 6.37
N LYS A 624 14.76 -36.10 5.91
CA LYS A 624 14.09 -34.82 6.18
C LYS A 624 13.81 -34.68 7.67
N TYR A 625 13.83 -33.45 8.16
CA TYR A 625 13.65 -33.18 9.58
C TYR A 625 12.96 -31.83 9.83
N GLN A 626 12.36 -31.72 11.01
CA GLN A 626 11.88 -30.46 11.57
C GLN A 626 12.91 -29.95 12.57
N GLY A 627 13.35 -28.70 12.38
CA GLY A 627 14.33 -28.03 13.22
C GLY A 627 13.72 -26.90 14.04
N PHE A 628 14.36 -26.60 15.17
CA PHE A 628 14.00 -25.46 16.03
C PHE A 628 15.25 -24.74 16.46
N ILE A 629 15.18 -23.42 16.52
CA ILE A 629 16.22 -22.55 17.09
C ILE A 629 15.54 -21.62 18.10
N THR A 630 16.12 -21.51 19.30
CA THR A 630 15.58 -20.65 20.36
C THR A 630 16.67 -19.93 21.15
N TRP A 631 16.32 -18.75 21.65
CA TRP A 631 17.11 -17.92 22.54
C TRP A 631 16.35 -17.64 23.82
N THR A 632 17.07 -17.54 24.94
CA THR A 632 16.47 -17.37 26.26
C THR A 632 16.65 -15.94 26.77
N LYS A 633 15.64 -15.42 27.48
CA LYS A 633 15.58 -14.03 27.98
C LYS A 633 16.74 -13.71 28.93
N ASP A 634 17.20 -14.68 29.70
CA ASP A 634 18.32 -14.55 30.65
C ASP A 634 19.67 -14.26 29.96
N VAL A 635 19.80 -14.53 28.66
CA VAL A 635 20.99 -14.24 27.88
C VAL A 635 20.77 -13.09 26.90
N CYS A 636 19.66 -13.11 26.17
CA CYS A 636 19.40 -12.16 25.09
C CYS A 636 18.62 -10.92 25.51
N GLY A 637 18.04 -10.92 26.71
CA GLY A 637 17.14 -9.86 27.15
C GLY A 637 15.74 -10.01 26.54
N ALA A 638 14.81 -9.21 27.04
CA ALA A 638 13.44 -9.16 26.52
C ALA A 638 13.38 -8.44 25.16
N ASP A 639 14.25 -7.44 24.95
CA ASP A 639 14.25 -6.61 23.75
C ASP A 639 14.48 -7.42 22.48
N PHE A 640 15.54 -8.24 22.44
CA PHE A 640 15.82 -9.15 21.32
C PHE A 640 14.63 -10.08 21.03
N LEU A 641 14.03 -10.67 22.06
CA LEU A 641 12.95 -11.62 21.89
C LEU A 641 11.65 -10.95 21.41
N LYS A 642 11.36 -9.73 21.87
CA LYS A 642 10.23 -8.93 21.40
C LYS A 642 10.43 -8.51 19.96
N LYS A 643 11.64 -8.05 19.60
CA LYS A 643 11.96 -7.61 18.23
C LYS A 643 11.98 -8.75 17.21
N MET A 644 12.34 -9.97 17.63
CA MET A 644 12.13 -11.16 16.79
C MET A 644 10.64 -11.44 16.57
N ARG A 645 9.78 -11.17 17.55
CA ARG A 645 8.33 -11.36 17.43
C ARG A 645 7.69 -10.29 16.57
N SER A 646 8.06 -9.01 16.72
CA SER A 646 7.54 -7.91 15.91
C SER A 646 8.05 -7.93 14.47
N GLY A 647 9.10 -8.72 14.18
CA GLY A 647 9.74 -8.77 12.86
C GLY A 647 10.82 -7.70 12.67
N GLU A 648 11.04 -6.82 13.65
CA GLU A 648 12.15 -5.85 13.65
C GLU A 648 13.52 -6.54 13.58
N VAL A 649 13.64 -7.72 14.19
CA VAL A 649 14.75 -8.65 13.95
C VAL A 649 14.29 -9.72 12.98
N GLY A 650 14.73 -9.60 11.74
CA GLY A 650 14.39 -10.55 10.68
C GLY A 650 15.14 -11.87 10.83
N VAL A 651 14.49 -12.98 10.45
CA VAL A 651 15.09 -14.32 10.42
C VAL A 651 14.98 -14.89 9.01
N SER A 652 16.07 -15.43 8.50
CA SER A 652 16.06 -16.21 7.24
C SER A 652 17.03 -17.38 7.32
N LEU A 653 16.77 -18.42 6.53
CA LEU A 653 17.64 -19.59 6.42
C LEU A 653 18.32 -19.60 5.05
N VAL A 654 19.57 -20.06 5.01
CA VAL A 654 20.37 -20.13 3.78
C VAL A 654 21.15 -21.43 3.74
N ASP A 655 21.13 -22.09 2.58
CA ASP A 655 22.05 -23.16 2.23
C ASP A 655 22.58 -22.95 0.79
N THR A 656 23.36 -23.91 0.28
CA THR A 656 23.85 -23.96 -1.09
C THR A 656 22.70 -24.13 -2.09
N GLU A 657 21.61 -24.77 -1.66
CA GLU A 657 20.37 -24.97 -2.42
C GLU A 657 19.18 -24.56 -1.52
N ASP A 658 18.05 -24.18 -2.11
CA ASP A 658 16.86 -23.76 -1.36
C ASP A 658 16.11 -24.98 -0.81
N ILE A 659 16.52 -25.42 0.39
CA ILE A 659 16.08 -26.68 1.01
C ILE A 659 15.49 -26.50 2.41
N TYR A 660 15.35 -25.27 2.91
CA TYR A 660 14.79 -24.98 4.23
C TYR A 660 13.60 -24.02 4.14
N ASP A 661 12.47 -24.44 4.71
CA ASP A 661 11.29 -23.59 4.86
C ASP A 661 11.18 -23.10 6.32
N LEU A 662 11.03 -21.79 6.51
CA LEU A 662 10.77 -21.21 7.83
C LEU A 662 9.27 -21.36 8.14
N ASN A 663 8.95 -21.89 9.33
CA ASN A 663 7.57 -22.08 9.76
C ASN A 663 7.16 -20.87 10.63
N PHE A 664 6.92 -21.06 11.93
CA PHE A 664 6.47 -19.99 12.82
C PHE A 664 7.58 -19.47 13.72
N VAL A 665 7.56 -18.15 13.98
CA VAL A 665 8.26 -17.51 15.11
C VAL A 665 7.32 -17.51 16.30
N TYR A 666 7.81 -17.96 17.46
CA TYR A 666 7.02 -18.10 18.67
C TYR A 666 7.76 -17.54 19.89
N PHE A 667 6.98 -16.90 20.77
CA PHE A 667 7.48 -16.30 22.00
C PHE A 667 6.77 -16.91 23.21
N LYS A 668 7.55 -17.61 24.03
CA LYS A 668 7.12 -18.18 25.30
C LYS A 668 7.32 -17.18 26.43
N ASN A 669 6.26 -16.87 27.17
CA ASN A 669 6.31 -16.02 28.35
C ASN A 669 6.16 -16.80 29.66
N ASP A 670 7.27 -17.32 30.22
CA ASP A 670 7.27 -18.14 31.45
C ASP A 670 8.30 -17.60 32.48
N GLY A 671 8.22 -16.30 32.79
CA GLY A 671 9.05 -15.64 33.80
C GLY A 671 10.56 -15.81 33.57
N ARG A 672 11.21 -16.67 34.38
CA ARG A 672 12.66 -16.96 34.23
C ARG A 672 12.99 -17.92 33.07
N TYR A 673 11.97 -18.57 32.51
CA TYR A 673 12.08 -19.50 31.38
C TYR A 673 11.59 -18.90 30.07
N THR A 674 11.29 -17.59 30.05
CA THR A 674 10.93 -16.87 28.82
C THR A 674 11.99 -17.10 27.74
N MET A 675 11.53 -17.45 26.55
CA MET A 675 12.37 -17.72 25.40
C MET A 675 11.59 -17.39 24.12
N GLY A 676 12.32 -17.11 23.05
CA GLY A 676 11.75 -16.88 21.72
C GLY A 676 12.58 -17.58 20.68
N GLY A 677 11.95 -17.95 19.57
CA GLY A 677 12.62 -18.65 18.52
C GLY A 677 11.68 -19.07 17.41
N PHE A 678 12.14 -19.96 16.57
CA PHE A 678 11.40 -20.36 15.39
C PHE A 678 11.61 -21.83 15.07
N SER A 679 10.68 -22.38 14.32
CA SER A 679 10.76 -23.71 13.71
C SER A 679 11.01 -23.60 12.20
N PHE A 680 11.58 -24.64 11.62
CA PHE A 680 11.79 -24.76 10.18
C PHE A 680 11.71 -26.23 9.75
N GLU A 681 11.57 -26.47 8.45
CA GLU A 681 11.58 -27.81 7.84
C GLU A 681 12.68 -27.93 6.78
N LEU A 682 13.38 -29.06 6.77
CA LEU A 682 14.22 -29.45 5.64
C LEU A 682 13.35 -30.13 4.55
N THR A 683 13.13 -29.44 3.44
CA THR A 683 12.21 -29.86 2.37
C THR A 683 12.80 -30.88 1.41
N ALA A 684 14.12 -30.96 1.28
CA ALA A 684 14.82 -31.91 0.41
C ALA A 684 16.20 -32.29 0.96
N VAL A 685 16.66 -33.51 0.64
CA VAL A 685 18.00 -33.97 0.96
C VAL A 685 18.83 -33.94 -0.31
N VAL A 686 19.86 -33.09 -0.35
CA VAL A 686 20.66 -32.83 -1.55
C VAL A 686 22.14 -33.21 -1.34
N ASP A 687 22.90 -33.26 -2.43
CA ASP A 687 24.33 -33.63 -2.40
C ASP A 687 25.24 -32.45 -2.01
N LYS A 688 24.85 -31.22 -2.37
CA LYS A 688 25.52 -29.97 -2.00
C LYS A 688 24.78 -29.31 -0.84
N ASP A 689 25.17 -29.68 0.36
CA ASP A 689 24.50 -29.25 1.57
C ASP A 689 25.55 -29.01 2.65
N LEU A 690 25.51 -27.84 3.27
CA LEU A 690 26.56 -27.34 4.13
C LEU A 690 26.70 -28.15 5.44
N PRO A 691 27.92 -28.49 5.88
CA PRO A 691 29.19 -28.22 5.22
C PRO A 691 29.56 -29.33 4.21
N TRP A 692 29.98 -28.94 3.01
CA TRP A 692 30.46 -29.85 1.99
C TRP A 692 31.86 -29.44 1.48
N THR A 693 32.55 -30.37 0.81
CA THR A 693 33.90 -30.18 0.27
C THR A 693 34.02 -30.81 -1.10
N PHE A 694 34.96 -30.36 -1.94
CA PHE A 694 35.29 -31.08 -3.17
C PHE A 694 36.32 -32.18 -2.91
N LYS A 695 36.01 -33.42 -3.28
CA LYS A 695 36.97 -34.52 -3.33
C LYS A 695 37.00 -35.09 -4.74
N ASN A 696 38.16 -35.06 -5.38
CA ASN A 696 38.35 -35.54 -6.77
C ASN A 696 37.36 -34.92 -7.78
N GLY A 697 37.03 -33.63 -7.63
CA GLY A 697 36.09 -32.93 -8.52
C GLY A 697 34.61 -33.19 -8.23
N VAL A 698 34.28 -34.01 -7.22
CA VAL A 698 32.91 -34.30 -6.82
C VAL A 698 32.59 -33.62 -5.49
N ALA A 699 31.46 -32.93 -5.42
CA ALA A 699 30.94 -32.37 -4.18
C ALA A 699 30.65 -33.53 -3.19
N THR A 700 31.29 -33.50 -2.04
CA THR A 700 31.15 -34.49 -0.98
C THR A 700 30.72 -33.79 0.29
N LYS A 701 29.47 -34.04 0.71
CA LYS A 701 28.92 -33.52 1.95
C LYS A 701 29.47 -34.19 3.20
N ASN A 702 29.52 -33.44 4.30
CA ASN A 702 29.93 -33.96 5.61
C ASN A 702 28.79 -34.80 6.22
N MET A 703 29.02 -36.10 6.37
CA MET A 703 28.02 -37.02 6.93
C MET A 703 27.92 -36.98 8.47
N GLY A 704 28.73 -36.17 9.17
CA GLY A 704 28.75 -36.10 10.63
C GLY A 704 27.79 -35.08 11.24
N SER A 705 27.47 -34.02 10.51
CA SER A 705 26.55 -32.96 10.94
C SER A 705 26.11 -32.12 9.77
N ASP A 706 24.97 -31.50 9.95
CA ASP A 706 24.41 -30.46 9.10
C ASP A 706 24.66 -29.07 9.72
N ASP A 707 24.98 -28.07 8.90
CA ASP A 707 25.29 -26.70 9.31
C ASP A 707 24.25 -25.75 8.69
N VAL A 708 23.12 -25.56 9.37
CA VAL A 708 22.05 -24.63 8.96
C VAL A 708 22.54 -23.20 9.16
N GLN A 709 22.59 -22.39 8.09
CA GLN A 709 22.92 -20.97 8.20
C GLN A 709 21.66 -20.14 8.43
N ILE A 710 21.71 -19.32 9.47
CA ILE A 710 20.65 -18.44 9.93
C ILE A 710 21.13 -17.01 9.73
N VAL A 711 20.44 -16.27 8.88
CA VAL A 711 20.65 -14.84 8.68
C VAL A 711 19.73 -14.13 9.66
N LEU A 712 20.30 -13.23 10.46
CA LEU A 712 19.54 -12.29 11.28
C LEU A 712 19.82 -10.87 10.80
N THR A 713 18.78 -10.07 10.62
CA THR A 713 18.85 -8.65 10.23
C THR A 713 18.20 -7.76 11.30
N GLY A 714 18.46 -6.45 11.27
CA GLY A 714 17.94 -5.51 12.26
C GLY A 714 18.55 -5.70 13.66
N ILE A 715 19.75 -6.28 13.72
CA ILE A 715 20.45 -6.58 14.98
C ILE A 715 20.98 -5.32 15.65
N ASP A 716 21.28 -4.28 14.87
CA ASP A 716 21.65 -2.93 15.32
C ASP A 716 20.54 -2.27 16.15
N LYS A 717 19.28 -2.62 15.89
CA LYS A 717 18.11 -2.10 16.63
C LYS A 717 17.98 -2.71 18.03
N VAL A 718 18.74 -3.75 18.37
CA VAL A 718 18.55 -4.52 19.61
C VAL A 718 19.40 -4.00 20.76
N ASN A 719 18.74 -3.70 21.88
CA ASN A 719 19.36 -3.40 23.16
C ASN A 719 19.72 -4.69 23.92
N PHE A 720 20.87 -5.27 23.59
CA PHE A 720 21.37 -6.48 24.26
C PHE A 720 21.78 -6.21 25.72
N LEU A 721 21.74 -7.27 26.56
CA LEU A 721 22.16 -7.18 27.96
C LEU A 721 23.66 -6.83 28.10
N ASN A 722 23.99 -5.80 28.90
CA ASN A 722 25.33 -5.22 29.03
C ASN A 722 26.46 -6.20 29.42
N ALA A 723 27.71 -5.77 29.15
CA ALA A 723 29.04 -6.44 29.31
C ALA A 723 29.27 -7.76 28.56
N LYS A 724 28.22 -8.49 28.18
CA LYS A 724 28.30 -9.75 27.41
C LYS A 724 27.52 -9.70 26.08
N GLY A 725 26.59 -8.74 25.96
CA GLY A 725 26.12 -8.10 24.74
C GLY A 725 25.48 -9.03 23.72
N MET A 726 25.87 -8.85 22.46
CA MET A 726 25.34 -9.57 21.31
C MET A 726 25.93 -10.98 21.18
N ASP A 727 27.24 -11.14 21.37
CA ASP A 727 27.93 -12.40 21.10
C ASP A 727 27.50 -13.53 22.03
N TRP A 728 27.26 -13.22 23.31
CA TRP A 728 26.77 -14.23 24.23
C TRP A 728 25.36 -14.67 23.88
N CYS A 729 24.49 -13.72 23.49
CA CYS A 729 23.14 -14.03 23.03
C CYS A 729 23.17 -14.93 21.78
N LEU A 730 23.74 -14.44 20.68
CA LEU A 730 23.61 -15.09 19.37
C LEU A 730 24.31 -16.46 19.31
N LEU A 731 25.45 -16.61 19.98
CA LEU A 731 26.22 -17.86 19.97
C LEU A 731 25.73 -18.91 20.97
N THR A 732 24.73 -18.59 21.80
CA THR A 732 24.15 -19.55 22.75
C THR A 732 22.71 -19.94 22.43
N ALA A 733 22.30 -19.79 21.16
CA ALA A 733 21.07 -20.37 20.65
C ALA A 733 21.00 -21.87 20.96
N ALA A 734 19.85 -22.33 21.44
CA ALA A 734 19.56 -23.75 21.58
C ALA A 734 18.91 -24.25 20.29
N ASN A 735 19.36 -25.39 19.78
CA ASN A 735 18.72 -26.06 18.66
C ASN A 735 18.06 -27.38 19.07
N ALA A 736 16.98 -27.74 18.40
CA ALA A 736 16.32 -29.05 18.55
C ALA A 736 15.94 -29.62 17.19
N ILE A 737 15.82 -30.94 17.13
CA ILE A 737 15.49 -31.66 15.90
C ILE A 737 14.48 -32.78 16.19
N MET A 738 13.57 -33.00 15.25
CA MET A 738 12.64 -34.13 15.23
C MET A 738 12.40 -34.63 13.81
N PRO A 739 11.83 -35.84 13.63
CA PRO A 739 11.51 -36.35 12.31
C PRO A 739 10.60 -35.41 11.52
N ALA A 740 10.78 -35.35 10.20
CA ALA A 740 9.79 -34.70 9.33
C ALA A 740 8.45 -35.44 9.37
N GLY A 741 7.39 -34.70 9.12
CA GLY A 741 6.02 -35.17 9.13
C GLY A 741 5.05 -34.02 8.85
N GLU A 742 3.80 -34.35 8.59
CA GLU A 742 2.74 -33.35 8.51
C GLU A 742 2.33 -32.98 9.95
N TYR A 743 2.78 -31.83 10.41
CA TYR A 743 2.49 -31.33 11.74
C TYR A 743 1.51 -30.16 11.67
N PRO A 744 0.62 -30.04 12.66
CA PRO A 744 -0.29 -28.90 12.74
C PRO A 744 0.47 -27.62 13.10
N ASP A 745 -0.12 -26.46 12.77
CA ASP A 745 0.50 -25.14 12.96
C ASP A 745 0.93 -24.86 14.41
N PHE A 746 0.17 -25.39 15.38
CA PHE A 746 0.44 -25.24 16.81
C PHE A 746 1.65 -26.06 17.32
N MET A 747 2.26 -26.91 16.50
CA MET A 747 3.38 -27.76 16.89
C MET A 747 4.55 -26.94 17.46
N THR A 748 4.84 -25.78 16.85
CA THR A 748 5.93 -24.90 17.28
C THR A 748 5.72 -24.38 18.70
N MET A 749 4.49 -23.95 19.01
CA MET A 749 4.08 -23.60 20.37
C MET A 749 4.29 -24.78 21.30
N CYS A 750 3.76 -25.97 20.99
CA CYS A 750 3.85 -27.13 21.89
C CYS A 750 5.29 -27.52 22.22
N VAL A 751 6.18 -27.50 21.22
CA VAL A 751 7.60 -27.88 21.40
C VAL A 751 8.35 -26.86 22.27
N ILE A 752 8.10 -25.57 22.06
CA ILE A 752 8.77 -24.50 22.82
C ILE A 752 8.17 -24.39 24.22
N GLU A 753 6.85 -24.52 24.37
CA GLU A 753 6.17 -24.53 25.67
C GLU A 753 6.54 -25.74 26.52
N GLY A 754 6.75 -26.90 25.90
CA GLY A 754 7.29 -28.08 26.57
C GLY A 754 8.73 -27.94 27.06
N LYS A 755 9.45 -26.86 26.69
CA LYS A 755 10.86 -26.67 27.05
C LYS A 755 11.06 -25.68 28.20
N LYS A 756 11.93 -26.07 29.14
CA LYS A 756 12.48 -25.20 30.19
C LYS A 756 14.01 -25.28 30.23
N PHE A 757 14.69 -24.14 30.21
CA PHE A 757 16.14 -24.02 30.37
C PHE A 757 16.47 -23.53 31.78
N TRP A 758 17.03 -24.40 32.62
CA TRP A 758 17.16 -24.17 34.07
C TRP A 758 18.36 -23.30 34.50
N GLN A 759 19.34 -23.10 33.62
CA GLN A 759 20.58 -22.36 33.93
C GLN A 759 21.02 -21.58 32.70
N ALA A 760 21.55 -20.36 32.87
CA ALA A 760 22.21 -19.65 31.77
C ALA A 760 23.43 -20.45 31.27
N PRO A 761 23.68 -20.52 29.96
CA PRO A 761 24.87 -21.16 29.42
C PRO A 761 26.11 -20.35 29.78
N ALA A 762 27.24 -21.02 30.04
CA ALA A 762 28.53 -20.33 30.15
C ALA A 762 28.82 -19.54 28.86
N ALA A 763 29.51 -18.40 28.98
CA ALA A 763 29.85 -17.59 27.82
C ALA A 763 30.66 -18.43 26.80
N PRO A 764 30.41 -18.26 25.48
CA PRO A 764 31.05 -19.06 24.43
C PRO A 764 32.59 -19.05 24.49
N ASN A 765 33.16 -17.96 25.03
CA ASN A 765 34.59 -17.69 25.11
C ASN A 765 35.16 -17.68 26.54
N ALA A 766 34.42 -18.20 27.54
CA ALA A 766 34.85 -18.26 28.95
C ALA A 766 35.49 -19.59 29.36
#